data_AF-A0A9P1C970-F1
#
_entry.id   AF-A0A9P1C970-F1
#
_cell.length_a   1.000
_cell.length_b   1.000
_cell.length_c   1.000
_cell.angle_alpha   90.00
_cell.angle_beta   90.00
_cell.angle_gamma   90.00
#
_symmetry.space_group_name_H-M   'P 1'
#
loop_
_entity.id
_entity.type
_entity.pdbx_description
1 polymer ?
#
loop_
_entity_poly.entity_id
_entity_poly.type
_entity_poly.pdbx_seq_one_letter_code
_entity_poly.pdbx_strand_id
1 'polypeptide(L)'
;MAVGTSQTLATTKRGTRPGSPLADCIFHVLMSDILHHLQVWIDSHEAFNDILRELDITGSSFVAWADDLAIPWATRTADEMPEALRAVLRFVQQLFHRYGFLLNMDKGKTSAVVSFRGTGAPMLRQRFQLGPRPGDEIPIVFRRTQQPDPRVRLATDRLLYAQGLWEHGPADLQHLLHREQALCQTSWMDGLLADSEWMRKLEPDAQPPIDPSDLTALFDFWQSGTAEWQKRVKRAFRRFQNQEHMMHQMHRFHGQIMKALHSCATLRDLPVDSHDADEEHKCFCGRCFTTPQGLATHKRKAHQIGALEKHLIDGPTCPSCLKFFWSRQRLYQHLSYIPRRTQVNRCFQDLQKRGFRVLEELTPAHQAQPRGLHRTEALQAMGPHLQPKDSRSNELLLTRQRLAQVEETIFCIRVPKEAEVQQSAYWNCLTAITEEWFQRFREAGFDASMTVQLPDLWLDAAATADPAYPEWLESVYIGWGEKCLEDVIAKFEDGEAESLVDNAFADFIYEFPRMQALSEAAFLRQKVGRLDQERGSLFPHRPPRFGTANAKERIQTALQIPSLFAQQEEWLEKVRAIRFDTIPDCTTIPRGVEAHTQLPVFLVVHLFSGRRRATDVHARLEEFAQDKGFRVQVLSLDTAVSVFYGNLQAGHTTWKFLTTLYKAGRVSATILGSPCETFSAARHHPPDGDLSAEMTGKWPRPLRSAARFFGLDGLTTRELRQAEQGAEFFMQGILAAAWTLRCGGVYLSEHPWKPEDEAKVSIWTSPWAQLILQLPNVRLHRVCQWRWGASAVKPTGILAINCPLFAQSAYRRQLPDAVKPQQVAIGRDKITGTFRTAVLKEYPPAFSAALAGAVADCFQVATRQNNLTLWPLQEPEIEAWVQMALQACANIRTEAPWLPDFQG
;
A
#
# COMPACT_ATOMS: atom_id res chain seq x y z
N MET A 1 -50.25 -65.98 -11.15
CA MET A 1 -50.15 -66.51 -9.78
C MET A 1 -48.68 -66.72 -9.44
N ALA A 2 -48.15 -65.82 -8.61
CA ALA A 2 -47.05 -66.06 -7.65
C ALA A 2 -46.93 -64.77 -6.83
N VAL A 3 -47.62 -64.75 -5.71
CA VAL A 3 -47.54 -63.72 -4.67
C VAL A 3 -46.32 -64.02 -3.81
N GLY A 4 -45.52 -62.98 -3.55
CA GLY A 4 -44.74 -62.85 -2.32
C GLY A 4 -43.30 -63.31 -2.38
N THR A 5 -42.37 -62.35 -2.34
CA THR A 5 -41.43 -62.23 -1.21
C THR A 5 -40.69 -60.89 -1.23
N SER A 6 -40.92 -60.12 -0.16
CA SER A 6 -40.18 -58.96 0.35
C SER A 6 -40.22 -57.63 -0.43
N GLN A 7 -41.29 -56.86 -0.18
CA GLN A 7 -41.21 -55.41 -0.13
C GLN A 7 -40.22 -54.99 0.96
N THR A 8 -39.08 -54.42 0.59
CA THR A 8 -38.35 -53.55 1.50
C THR A 8 -38.92 -52.13 1.34
N LEU A 9 -40.08 -51.85 1.94
CA LEU A 9 -40.81 -50.58 1.77
C LEU A 9 -40.15 -49.38 2.47
N ALA A 10 -39.20 -49.57 3.39
CA ALA A 10 -38.23 -48.56 3.83
C ALA A 10 -37.14 -49.21 4.68
N THR A 11 -35.90 -48.74 4.55
CA THR A 11 -34.87 -48.93 5.59
C THR A 11 -34.04 -47.65 5.74
N THR A 12 -34.27 -46.92 6.83
CA THR A 12 -33.39 -45.83 7.28
C THR A 12 -32.45 -46.39 8.34
N LYS A 13 -31.15 -46.52 7.99
CA LYS A 13 -30.13 -47.03 8.93
C LYS A 13 -29.51 -45.93 9.82
N ARG A 14 -29.70 -44.66 9.46
CA ARG A 14 -29.46 -43.46 10.28
C ARG A 14 -30.11 -42.24 9.61
N GLY A 15 -30.61 -41.29 10.40
CA GLY A 15 -31.28 -40.09 9.91
C GLY A 15 -32.80 -40.28 9.73
N THR A 16 -33.50 -39.17 9.53
CA THR A 16 -34.94 -39.08 9.42
C THR A 16 -35.37 -38.75 7.98
N ARG A 17 -36.63 -39.03 7.64
CA ARG A 17 -37.19 -38.72 6.31
C ARG A 17 -37.18 -37.18 6.11
N PRO A 18 -36.57 -36.65 5.04
CA PRO A 18 -36.56 -35.21 4.76
C PRO A 18 -37.99 -34.65 4.71
N GLY A 19 -38.23 -33.52 5.37
CA GLY A 19 -39.53 -32.84 5.43
C GLY A 19 -40.53 -33.41 6.45
N SER A 20 -40.09 -34.27 7.38
CA SER A 20 -40.93 -34.76 8.48
C SER A 20 -40.89 -33.80 9.69
N PRO A 21 -42.02 -33.16 10.07
CA PRO A 21 -42.03 -32.28 11.25
C PRO A 21 -41.64 -33.00 12.55
N LEU A 22 -41.99 -34.28 12.67
CA LEU A 22 -41.62 -35.11 13.81
C LEU A 22 -40.12 -35.33 13.90
N ALA A 23 -39.45 -35.42 12.74
CA ALA A 23 -38.01 -35.58 12.69
C ALA A 23 -37.25 -34.35 13.18
N ASP A 24 -37.72 -33.17 12.78
CA ASP A 24 -37.15 -31.90 13.21
C ASP A 24 -37.39 -31.71 14.72
N CYS A 25 -38.57 -32.07 15.23
CA CYS A 25 -38.82 -32.09 16.67
C CYS A 25 -37.88 -33.03 17.42
N ILE A 26 -37.67 -34.26 16.93
CA ILE A 26 -36.74 -35.23 17.54
C ILE A 26 -35.31 -34.69 17.50
N PHE A 27 -34.89 -34.10 16.39
CA PHE A 27 -33.57 -33.49 16.25
C PHE A 27 -33.38 -32.31 17.23
N HIS A 28 -34.38 -31.43 17.37
CA HIS A 28 -34.33 -30.34 18.34
C HIS A 28 -34.28 -30.82 19.79
N VAL A 29 -34.99 -31.90 20.14
CA VAL A 29 -34.91 -32.51 21.48
C VAL A 29 -33.52 -33.09 21.74
N LEU A 30 -32.94 -33.80 20.77
CA LEU A 30 -31.57 -34.33 20.88
C LEU A 30 -30.53 -33.21 20.97
N MET A 31 -30.67 -32.16 20.16
CA MET A 31 -29.82 -30.98 20.21
C MET A 31 -29.95 -30.26 21.55
N SER A 32 -31.15 -30.15 22.13
CA SER A 32 -31.32 -29.53 23.46
C SER A 32 -30.49 -30.24 24.54
N ASP A 33 -30.41 -31.58 24.50
CA ASP A 33 -29.61 -32.38 25.45
C ASP A 33 -28.10 -32.23 25.19
N ILE A 34 -27.69 -32.23 23.92
CA ILE A 34 -26.30 -31.93 23.50
C ILE A 34 -25.87 -30.55 23.98
N LEU A 35 -26.71 -29.52 23.78
CA LEU A 35 -26.42 -28.16 24.19
C LEU A 35 -26.37 -28.04 25.72
N HIS A 36 -27.20 -28.79 26.44
CA HIS A 36 -27.12 -28.86 27.90
C HIS A 36 -25.78 -29.43 28.38
N HIS A 37 -25.35 -30.57 27.83
CA HIS A 37 -24.05 -31.17 28.15
C HIS A 37 -22.87 -30.28 27.74
N LEU A 38 -23.01 -29.54 26.63
CA LEU A 38 -22.04 -28.54 26.24
C LEU A 38 -21.95 -27.41 27.25
N GLN A 39 -23.08 -26.86 27.70
CA GLN A 39 -23.09 -25.81 28.72
C GLN A 39 -22.47 -26.30 30.03
N VAL A 40 -22.81 -27.50 30.51
CA VAL A 40 -22.21 -28.10 31.73
C VAL A 40 -20.69 -28.21 31.63
N TRP A 41 -20.18 -28.61 30.46
CA TRP A 41 -18.73 -28.70 30.24
C TRP A 41 -18.08 -27.32 30.18
N ILE A 42 -18.73 -26.32 29.58
CA ILE A 42 -18.21 -24.94 29.58
C ILE A 42 -18.21 -24.38 31.01
N ASP A 43 -19.26 -24.64 31.78
CA ASP A 43 -19.40 -24.22 33.18
C ASP A 43 -18.30 -24.81 34.07
N SER A 44 -17.76 -25.99 33.71
CA SER A 44 -16.62 -26.59 34.42
C SER A 44 -15.26 -25.93 34.14
N HIS A 45 -15.18 -24.97 33.21
CA HIS A 45 -13.94 -24.25 32.88
C HIS A 45 -13.88 -22.90 33.61
N GLU A 46 -13.51 -22.94 34.89
CA GLU A 46 -13.51 -21.77 35.80
C GLU A 46 -12.71 -20.58 35.23
N ALA A 47 -11.54 -20.82 34.64
CA ALA A 47 -10.71 -19.77 34.05
C ALA A 47 -11.39 -19.02 32.89
N PHE A 48 -12.21 -19.70 32.09
CA PHE A 48 -13.00 -19.06 31.03
C PHE A 48 -14.20 -18.32 31.63
N ASN A 49 -14.87 -18.92 32.62
CA ASN A 49 -16.00 -18.29 33.29
C ASN A 49 -15.61 -17.06 34.12
N ASP A 50 -14.39 -17.02 34.67
CA ASP A 50 -13.84 -15.82 35.29
C ASP A 50 -13.69 -14.68 34.28
N ILE A 51 -13.20 -14.98 33.07
CA ILE A 51 -13.09 -13.99 31.98
C ILE A 51 -14.48 -13.47 31.59
N LEU A 52 -15.48 -14.36 31.46
CA LEU A 52 -16.85 -13.95 31.17
C LEU A 52 -17.45 -13.09 32.28
N ARG A 53 -17.19 -13.43 33.56
CA ARG A 53 -17.59 -12.62 34.73
C ARG A 53 -16.91 -11.25 34.74
N GLU A 54 -15.62 -11.17 34.44
CA GLU A 54 -14.88 -9.90 34.30
C GLU A 54 -15.43 -9.03 33.16
N LEU A 55 -15.94 -9.64 32.09
CA LEU A 55 -16.53 -8.97 30.94
C LEU A 55 -18.04 -8.69 31.08
N ASP A 56 -18.65 -9.02 32.22
CA ASP A 56 -20.10 -8.91 32.49
C ASP A 56 -20.97 -9.64 31.43
N ILE A 57 -20.47 -10.75 30.89
CA ILE A 57 -21.20 -11.58 29.93
C ILE A 57 -22.00 -12.63 30.71
N THR A 58 -23.32 -12.49 30.71
CA THR A 58 -24.27 -13.38 31.39
C THR A 58 -25.19 -14.07 30.38
N GLY A 59 -25.32 -15.40 30.45
CA GLY A 59 -26.12 -16.21 29.53
C GLY A 59 -25.35 -17.38 28.93
N SER A 60 -25.97 -18.09 27.97
CA SER A 60 -25.36 -19.25 27.31
C SER A 60 -24.08 -18.86 26.57
N SER A 61 -23.00 -19.61 26.80
CA SER A 61 -21.65 -19.30 26.30
C SER A 61 -21.42 -19.74 24.85
N PHE A 62 -22.49 -20.01 24.10
CA PHE A 62 -22.47 -20.44 22.70
C PHE A 62 -23.80 -20.10 22.01
N VAL A 63 -23.78 -20.10 20.67
CA VAL A 63 -24.96 -19.91 19.82
C VAL A 63 -25.18 -21.17 19.01
N ALA A 64 -26.39 -21.71 19.04
CA ALA A 64 -26.79 -22.85 18.23
C ALA A 64 -28.06 -22.51 17.42
N TRP A 65 -28.09 -22.92 16.15
CA TRP A 65 -29.25 -22.76 15.29
C TRP A 65 -29.39 -24.00 14.41
N ALA A 66 -30.47 -24.76 14.59
CA ALA A 66 -30.66 -26.06 13.94
C ALA A 66 -29.41 -26.96 14.10
N ASP A 67 -28.70 -27.25 13.00
CA ASP A 67 -27.49 -28.06 12.94
C ASP A 67 -26.17 -27.26 13.09
N ASP A 68 -26.24 -25.92 13.12
CA ASP A 68 -25.09 -25.03 13.27
C ASP A 68 -24.79 -24.72 14.75
N LEU A 69 -23.50 -24.73 15.12
CA LEU A 69 -23.02 -24.45 16.47
C LEU A 69 -21.78 -23.52 16.43
N ALA A 70 -21.83 -22.44 17.21
CA ALA A 70 -20.74 -21.48 17.36
C ALA A 70 -20.38 -21.28 18.84
N ILE A 71 -19.14 -21.60 19.21
CA ILE A 71 -18.63 -21.54 20.58
C ILE A 71 -17.55 -20.45 20.68
N PRO A 72 -17.84 -19.26 21.24
CA PRO A 72 -16.82 -18.29 21.59
C PRO A 72 -15.94 -18.83 22.73
N TRP A 73 -14.63 -18.59 22.63
CA TRP A 73 -13.68 -19.00 23.67
C TRP A 73 -12.61 -17.93 23.89
N ALA A 74 -12.13 -17.80 25.12
CA ALA A 74 -11.10 -16.84 25.53
C ALA A 74 -10.14 -17.47 26.54
N THR A 75 -8.89 -16.99 26.55
CA THR A 75 -7.84 -17.36 27.51
C THR A 75 -7.19 -16.11 28.07
N ARG A 76 -6.53 -16.21 29.23
CA ARG A 76 -5.91 -15.04 29.88
C ARG A 76 -4.62 -14.64 29.18
N THR A 77 -3.87 -15.61 28.68
CA THR A 77 -2.67 -15.38 27.86
C THR A 77 -2.80 -16.00 26.48
N ALA A 78 -2.04 -15.45 25.52
CA ALA A 78 -2.13 -15.87 24.12
C ALA A 78 -1.64 -17.30 23.88
N ASP A 79 -0.70 -17.78 24.68
CA ASP A 79 -0.06 -19.10 24.58
C ASP A 79 -0.96 -20.26 25.04
N GLU A 80 -1.98 -19.99 25.86
CA GLU A 80 -2.98 -20.97 26.31
C GLU A 80 -4.03 -21.29 25.23
N MET A 81 -4.28 -20.35 24.32
CA MET A 81 -5.35 -20.43 23.31
C MET A 81 -5.29 -21.68 22.42
N PRO A 82 -4.12 -22.15 21.92
CA PRO A 82 -4.03 -23.37 21.12
C PRO A 82 -4.53 -24.63 21.82
N GLU A 83 -4.16 -24.85 23.09
CA GLU A 83 -4.60 -26.03 23.85
C GLU A 83 -6.07 -25.93 24.23
N ALA A 84 -6.53 -24.73 24.59
CA ALA A 84 -7.93 -24.47 24.89
C ALA A 84 -8.84 -24.84 23.71
N LEU A 85 -8.47 -24.43 22.49
CA LEU A 85 -9.23 -24.78 21.27
C LEU A 85 -9.23 -26.28 20.97
N ARG A 86 -8.11 -26.98 21.21
CA ARG A 86 -8.05 -28.44 21.06
C ARG A 86 -8.94 -29.15 22.07
N ALA A 87 -9.05 -28.63 23.30
CA ALA A 87 -9.93 -29.17 24.32
C ALA A 87 -11.40 -29.01 23.94
N VAL A 88 -11.80 -27.82 23.50
CA VAL A 88 -13.16 -27.53 23.00
C VAL A 88 -13.51 -28.46 21.83
N LEU A 89 -12.65 -28.53 20.80
CA LEU A 89 -12.93 -29.36 19.62
C LEU A 89 -13.02 -30.85 19.98
N ARG A 90 -12.11 -31.36 20.81
CA ARG A 90 -12.14 -32.77 21.26
C ARG A 90 -13.43 -33.08 22.01
N PHE A 91 -13.84 -32.20 22.92
CA PHE A 91 -15.06 -32.40 23.69
C PHE A 91 -16.30 -32.38 22.79
N VAL A 92 -16.43 -31.39 21.90
CA VAL A 92 -17.56 -31.29 20.96
C VAL A 92 -17.61 -32.51 20.05
N GLN A 93 -16.47 -32.99 19.55
CA GLN A 93 -16.41 -34.20 18.73
C GLN A 93 -16.87 -35.45 19.49
N GLN A 94 -16.40 -35.64 20.73
CA GLN A 94 -16.81 -36.77 21.57
C GLN A 94 -18.29 -36.70 21.94
N LEU A 95 -18.77 -35.49 22.27
CA LEU A 95 -20.16 -35.24 22.62
C LEU A 95 -21.08 -35.59 21.45
N PHE A 96 -20.85 -35.02 20.27
CA PHE A 96 -21.66 -35.33 19.08
C PHE A 96 -21.57 -36.81 18.69
N HIS A 97 -20.38 -37.42 18.80
CA HIS A 97 -20.20 -38.85 18.53
C HIS A 97 -21.02 -39.75 19.46
N ARG A 98 -21.14 -39.40 20.75
CA ARG A 98 -21.95 -40.14 21.74
C ARG A 98 -23.43 -40.19 21.36
N TYR A 99 -23.95 -39.13 20.76
CA TYR A 99 -25.34 -39.08 20.23
C TYR A 99 -25.46 -39.66 18.82
N GLY A 100 -24.38 -40.23 18.29
CA GLY A 100 -24.35 -40.84 16.97
C GLY A 100 -24.23 -39.84 15.82
N PHE A 101 -23.85 -38.60 16.08
CA PHE A 101 -23.56 -37.61 15.05
C PHE A 101 -22.09 -37.66 14.65
N LEU A 102 -21.82 -37.37 13.38
CA LEU A 102 -20.47 -37.17 12.86
C LEU A 102 -20.35 -35.70 12.47
N LEU A 103 -19.38 -35.01 13.08
CA LEU A 103 -19.07 -33.63 12.69
C LEU A 103 -18.45 -33.63 11.30
N ASN A 104 -18.91 -32.71 10.45
CA ASN A 104 -18.34 -32.53 9.13
C ASN A 104 -17.03 -31.74 9.23
N MET A 105 -15.92 -32.46 9.28
CA MET A 105 -14.57 -31.89 9.36
C MET A 105 -14.03 -31.39 8.01
N ASP A 106 -14.86 -31.36 6.96
CA ASP A 106 -14.47 -30.83 5.67
C ASP A 106 -14.21 -29.32 5.73
N LYS A 107 -13.36 -28.84 4.80
CA LYS A 107 -12.97 -27.43 4.71
C LYS A 107 -14.21 -26.53 4.58
N GLY A 108 -14.35 -25.59 5.51
CA GLY A 108 -15.44 -24.60 5.52
C GLY A 108 -16.73 -25.06 6.20
N LYS A 109 -16.72 -26.25 6.82
CA LYS A 109 -17.82 -26.78 7.63
C LYS A 109 -17.53 -26.65 9.14
N THR A 110 -16.40 -27.16 9.61
CA THR A 110 -15.90 -26.88 10.97
C THR A 110 -14.68 -25.97 10.90
N SER A 111 -14.73 -24.82 11.58
CA SER A 111 -13.63 -23.84 11.61
C SER A 111 -13.65 -23.04 12.91
N ALA A 112 -12.51 -22.43 13.28
CA ALA A 112 -12.45 -21.45 14.36
C ALA A 112 -11.67 -20.22 13.92
N VAL A 113 -12.06 -19.09 14.49
CA VAL A 113 -11.52 -17.78 14.19
C VAL A 113 -10.78 -17.29 15.43
N VAL A 114 -9.47 -17.09 15.33
CA VAL A 114 -8.62 -16.87 16.51
C VAL A 114 -7.81 -15.60 16.38
N SER A 115 -7.78 -14.83 17.46
CA SER A 115 -7.04 -13.58 17.57
C SER A 115 -6.11 -13.62 18.78
N PHE A 116 -4.80 -13.83 18.54
CA PHE A 116 -3.80 -13.72 19.60
C PHE A 116 -3.56 -12.24 19.98
N ARG A 117 -3.64 -11.93 21.28
CA ARG A 117 -3.44 -10.58 21.85
C ARG A 117 -2.59 -10.67 23.13
N GLY A 118 -1.81 -9.64 23.42
CA GLY A 118 -0.93 -9.59 24.60
C GLY A 118 0.52 -10.00 24.32
N THR A 119 1.30 -10.19 25.39
CA THR A 119 2.72 -10.57 25.33
C THR A 119 2.90 -11.93 24.65
N GLY A 120 3.90 -12.07 23.76
CA GLY A 120 4.12 -13.31 22.99
C GLY A 120 3.20 -13.52 21.78
N ALA A 121 2.13 -12.71 21.63
CA ALA A 121 1.21 -12.81 20.49
C ALA A 121 1.86 -12.64 19.10
N PRO A 122 2.89 -11.78 18.88
CA PRO A 122 3.58 -11.71 17.59
C PRO A 122 4.23 -13.04 17.17
N MET A 123 4.92 -13.72 18.09
CA MET A 123 5.54 -15.03 17.83
C MET A 123 4.50 -16.12 17.57
N LEU A 124 3.40 -16.13 18.33
CA LEU A 124 2.31 -17.10 18.12
C LEU A 124 1.59 -16.87 16.80
N ARG A 125 1.41 -15.62 16.36
CA ARG A 125 0.92 -15.30 15.01
C ARG A 125 1.92 -15.76 13.95
N GLN A 126 3.21 -15.52 14.15
CA GLN A 126 4.25 -15.99 13.25
C GLN A 126 4.20 -17.50 13.07
N ARG A 127 4.08 -18.24 14.19
CA ARG A 127 4.03 -19.71 14.23
C ARG A 127 2.74 -20.30 13.67
N PHE A 128 1.58 -19.81 14.12
CA PHE A 128 0.28 -20.44 13.83
C PHE A 128 -0.53 -19.74 12.73
N GLN A 129 -0.29 -18.46 12.42
CA GLN A 129 -1.09 -17.66 11.47
C GLN A 129 -0.32 -17.18 10.23
N LEU A 130 1.02 -17.02 10.30
CA LEU A 130 1.83 -16.42 9.25
C LEU A 130 2.85 -17.38 8.59
N GLY A 131 2.90 -18.65 9.01
CA GLY A 131 3.76 -19.67 8.42
C GLY A 131 3.36 -20.11 7.00
N PRO A 132 4.17 -20.95 6.32
CA PRO A 132 3.86 -21.49 4.98
C PRO A 132 2.65 -22.41 4.98
N ARG A 133 2.31 -23.00 6.14
CA ARG A 133 1.09 -23.77 6.39
C ARG A 133 0.46 -23.31 7.71
N PRO A 134 -0.23 -22.15 7.72
CA PRO A 134 -0.87 -21.62 8.91
C PRO A 134 -1.88 -22.64 9.45
N GLY A 135 -1.74 -23.06 10.72
CA GLY A 135 -2.64 -24.00 11.37
C GLY A 135 -2.25 -25.49 11.30
N ASP A 136 -1.10 -25.88 10.73
CA ASP A 136 -0.69 -27.30 10.69
C ASP A 136 -0.32 -27.87 12.08
N GLU A 137 0.19 -27.04 12.99
CA GLU A 137 0.54 -27.45 14.36
C GLU A 137 -0.64 -27.38 15.35
N ILE A 138 -1.84 -26.96 14.94
CA ILE A 138 -3.08 -27.06 15.75
C ILE A 138 -4.08 -27.82 14.90
N PRO A 139 -4.33 -29.11 15.17
CA PRO A 139 -5.13 -29.92 14.26
C PRO A 139 -6.51 -29.28 14.02
N ILE A 140 -6.75 -28.92 12.75
CA ILE A 140 -8.07 -28.81 12.07
C ILE A 140 -8.74 -27.41 12.00
N VAL A 141 -8.06 -26.28 12.24
CA VAL A 141 -8.84 -25.03 12.45
C VAL A 141 -8.60 -23.85 11.48
N PHE A 142 -7.49 -23.78 10.73
CA PHE A 142 -7.23 -22.59 9.89
C PHE A 142 -6.98 -22.91 8.41
N ARG A 143 -8.04 -22.86 7.60
CA ARG A 143 -7.90 -22.54 6.17
C ARG A 143 -8.67 -21.26 5.86
N ARG A 144 -7.91 -20.16 5.82
CA ARG A 144 -8.18 -18.85 5.16
C ARG A 144 -9.52 -18.82 4.43
N THR A 145 -10.50 -18.17 5.02
CA THR A 145 -11.78 -17.89 4.38
C THR A 145 -11.53 -16.91 3.23
N GLN A 146 -11.33 -17.42 2.02
CA GLN A 146 -11.44 -16.69 0.76
C GLN A 146 -12.89 -16.22 0.57
N GLN A 147 -13.42 -15.49 1.56
CA GLN A 147 -14.76 -14.94 1.53
C GLN A 147 -14.76 -13.86 0.47
N PRO A 148 -15.59 -14.00 -0.56
CA PRO A 148 -15.70 -12.99 -1.58
C PRO A 148 -16.31 -11.73 -0.96
N ASP A 149 -16.20 -10.61 -1.68
CA ASP A 149 -16.90 -9.39 -1.31
C ASP A 149 -18.39 -9.69 -0.98
N PRO A 150 -18.99 -9.08 0.07
CA PRO A 150 -20.37 -9.34 0.45
C PRO A 150 -21.37 -9.25 -0.72
N ARG A 151 -21.12 -8.36 -1.69
CA ARG A 151 -21.97 -8.21 -2.88
C ARG A 151 -21.87 -9.41 -3.83
N VAL A 152 -20.69 -10.01 -3.97
CA VAL A 152 -20.46 -11.23 -4.76
C VAL A 152 -21.11 -12.44 -4.06
N ARG A 153 -21.02 -12.50 -2.74
CA ARG A 153 -21.71 -13.54 -1.95
C ARG A 153 -23.21 -13.45 -2.14
N LEU A 154 -23.77 -12.25 -2.00
CA LEU A 154 -25.18 -11.98 -2.22
C LEU A 154 -25.61 -12.35 -3.65
N ALA A 155 -24.80 -12.05 -4.66
CA ALA A 155 -25.08 -12.42 -6.04
C ALA A 155 -25.19 -13.94 -6.21
N THR A 156 -24.21 -14.66 -5.66
CA THR A 156 -24.13 -16.12 -5.75
C THR A 156 -25.33 -16.76 -5.04
N ASP A 157 -25.64 -16.31 -3.83
CA ASP A 157 -26.76 -16.83 -3.05
C ASP A 157 -28.12 -16.48 -3.71
N ARG A 158 -28.26 -15.28 -4.30
CA ARG A 158 -29.47 -14.89 -5.04
C ARG A 158 -29.69 -15.74 -6.28
N LEU A 159 -28.65 -16.00 -7.07
CA LEU A 159 -28.71 -16.86 -8.25
C LEU A 159 -29.04 -18.31 -7.89
N LEU A 160 -28.51 -18.83 -6.77
CA LEU A 160 -28.86 -20.16 -6.27
C LEU A 160 -30.29 -20.23 -5.74
N TYR A 161 -30.73 -19.19 -5.02
CA TYR A 161 -32.08 -19.10 -4.50
C TYR A 161 -33.13 -18.97 -5.61
N ALA A 162 -32.81 -18.25 -6.70
CA ALA A 162 -33.69 -18.10 -7.86
C ALA A 162 -34.11 -19.45 -8.44
N GLN A 163 -33.20 -20.44 -8.53
CA GLN A 163 -33.61 -21.77 -8.96
C GLN A 163 -34.68 -22.36 -8.04
N GLY A 164 -34.44 -22.38 -6.72
CA GLY A 164 -35.38 -22.96 -5.76
C GLY A 164 -36.73 -22.23 -5.72
N LEU A 165 -36.72 -20.91 -5.93
CA LEU A 165 -37.92 -20.08 -5.96
C LEU A 165 -38.81 -20.37 -7.17
N TRP A 166 -38.23 -20.63 -8.35
CA TRP A 166 -39.01 -20.98 -9.54
C TRP A 166 -39.32 -22.48 -9.63
N GLU A 167 -38.49 -23.34 -9.03
CA GLU A 167 -38.70 -24.80 -8.99
C GLU A 167 -39.76 -25.22 -7.97
N HIS A 168 -39.79 -24.60 -6.78
CA HIS A 168 -40.64 -25.02 -5.66
C HIS A 168 -41.41 -23.88 -4.99
N GLY A 169 -41.16 -22.62 -5.34
CA GLY A 169 -41.76 -21.48 -4.66
C GLY A 169 -43.26 -21.29 -4.98
N PRO A 170 -44.04 -20.72 -4.05
CA PRO A 170 -45.45 -20.40 -4.32
C PRO A 170 -45.60 -19.39 -5.47
N ALA A 171 -46.58 -19.61 -6.35
CA ALA A 171 -46.87 -18.69 -7.46
C ALA A 171 -47.17 -17.26 -6.97
N ASP A 172 -47.84 -17.12 -5.82
CA ASP A 172 -48.13 -15.82 -5.22
C ASP A 172 -46.85 -15.03 -4.90
N LEU A 173 -45.78 -15.69 -4.43
CA LEU A 173 -44.51 -15.04 -4.14
C LEU A 173 -43.84 -14.54 -5.43
N GLN A 174 -43.89 -15.32 -6.50
CA GLN A 174 -43.37 -14.91 -7.82
C GLN A 174 -44.13 -13.68 -8.35
N HIS A 175 -45.47 -13.67 -8.25
CA HIS A 175 -46.27 -12.50 -8.61
C HIS A 175 -45.97 -11.27 -7.77
N LEU A 176 -45.76 -11.44 -6.45
CA LEU A 176 -45.38 -10.34 -5.56
C LEU A 176 -44.03 -9.74 -5.92
N LEU A 177 -43.04 -10.54 -6.30
CA LEU A 177 -41.71 -10.07 -6.73
C LEU A 177 -41.79 -9.25 -8.02
N HIS A 178 -42.59 -9.69 -9.00
CA HIS A 178 -42.82 -8.90 -10.22
C HIS A 178 -43.59 -7.60 -9.94
N ARG A 179 -44.54 -7.60 -8.99
CA ARG A 179 -45.21 -6.37 -8.54
C ARG A 179 -44.27 -5.44 -7.79
N GLU A 180 -43.40 -5.97 -6.93
CA GLU A 180 -42.35 -5.19 -6.25
C GLU A 180 -41.47 -4.48 -7.28
N GLN A 181 -41.02 -5.19 -8.32
CA GLN A 181 -40.24 -4.60 -9.40
C GLN A 181 -40.94 -3.45 -10.11
N ALA A 182 -42.25 -3.57 -10.36
CA ALA A 182 -43.02 -2.53 -11.03
C ALA A 182 -43.25 -1.28 -10.17
N LEU A 183 -43.23 -1.42 -8.83
CA LEU A 183 -43.63 -0.37 -7.89
C LEU A 183 -42.44 0.28 -7.15
N CYS A 184 -41.35 -0.46 -6.96
CA CYS A 184 -40.19 0.00 -6.20
C CYS A 184 -39.06 0.46 -7.14
N GLN A 185 -38.30 1.48 -6.71
CA GLN A 185 -37.09 1.90 -7.42
C GLN A 185 -35.95 0.87 -7.31
N THR A 186 -36.05 -0.04 -6.32
CA THR A 186 -35.13 -1.15 -6.10
C THR A 186 -35.96 -2.36 -5.68
N SER A 187 -35.85 -3.46 -6.41
CA SER A 187 -36.50 -4.71 -6.07
C SER A 187 -35.50 -5.86 -5.98
N TRP A 188 -35.94 -6.98 -5.41
CA TRP A 188 -35.16 -8.21 -5.44
C TRP A 188 -34.91 -8.68 -6.89
N MET A 189 -35.88 -8.47 -7.79
CA MET A 189 -35.77 -8.79 -9.22
C MET A 189 -34.72 -7.96 -9.95
N ASP A 190 -34.60 -6.66 -9.66
CA ASP A 190 -33.53 -5.84 -10.23
C ASP A 190 -32.15 -6.33 -9.78
N GLY A 191 -32.05 -6.82 -8.55
CA GLY A 191 -30.88 -7.52 -8.04
C GLY A 191 -30.56 -8.80 -8.80
N LEU A 192 -31.58 -9.63 -9.08
CA LEU A 192 -31.42 -10.88 -9.84
C LEU A 192 -31.00 -10.60 -11.29
N LEU A 193 -31.55 -9.57 -11.94
CA LEU A 193 -31.17 -9.15 -13.28
C LEU A 193 -29.71 -8.69 -13.35
N ALA A 194 -29.29 -7.87 -12.39
CA ALA A 194 -27.90 -7.43 -12.28
C ALA A 194 -26.92 -8.61 -12.07
N ASP A 195 -27.29 -9.58 -11.23
CA ASP A 195 -26.48 -10.78 -10.98
C ASP A 195 -26.43 -11.71 -12.19
N SER A 196 -27.54 -11.82 -12.92
CA SER A 196 -27.64 -12.60 -14.15
C SER A 196 -26.75 -12.01 -15.24
N GLU A 197 -26.76 -10.68 -15.39
CA GLU A 197 -25.85 -9.97 -16.30
C GLU A 197 -24.37 -10.18 -15.92
N TRP A 198 -24.04 -10.12 -14.63
CA TRP A 198 -22.69 -10.45 -14.15
C TRP A 198 -22.29 -11.89 -14.50
N MET A 199 -23.18 -12.84 -14.27
CA MET A 199 -22.96 -14.26 -14.60
C MET A 199 -22.80 -14.48 -16.11
N ARG A 200 -23.56 -13.76 -16.93
CA ARG A 200 -23.47 -13.77 -18.41
C ARG A 200 -22.09 -13.35 -18.89
N LYS A 201 -21.50 -12.30 -18.29
CA LYS A 201 -20.13 -11.83 -18.63
C LYS A 201 -19.05 -12.87 -18.29
N LEU A 202 -19.24 -13.63 -17.21
CA LEU A 202 -18.29 -14.67 -16.79
C LEU A 202 -18.37 -15.94 -17.66
N GLU A 203 -19.57 -16.25 -18.16
CA GLU A 203 -19.85 -17.45 -18.96
C GLU A 203 -20.71 -17.12 -20.20
N PRO A 204 -20.16 -16.39 -21.20
CA PRO A 204 -20.93 -15.89 -22.34
C PRO A 204 -21.48 -17.03 -23.22
N ASP A 205 -20.74 -18.13 -23.37
CA ASP A 205 -21.11 -19.26 -24.23
C ASP A 205 -21.90 -20.36 -23.48
N ALA A 206 -22.29 -20.14 -22.22
CA ALA A 206 -22.96 -21.16 -21.42
C ALA A 206 -24.46 -21.25 -21.71
N GLN A 207 -24.98 -22.49 -21.70
CA GLN A 207 -26.38 -22.82 -21.95
C GLN A 207 -27.16 -23.10 -20.65
N PRO A 208 -28.45 -22.72 -20.55
CA PRO A 208 -29.18 -21.86 -21.49
C PRO A 208 -28.61 -20.43 -21.51
N PRO A 209 -28.77 -19.64 -22.59
CA PRO A 209 -28.31 -18.26 -22.60
C PRO A 209 -28.99 -17.47 -21.48
N ILE A 210 -28.26 -16.51 -20.91
CA ILE A 210 -28.83 -15.54 -19.97
C ILE A 210 -29.17 -14.29 -20.77
N ASP A 211 -30.46 -14.00 -20.92
CA ASP A 211 -30.94 -12.73 -21.48
C ASP A 211 -31.55 -11.89 -20.34
N PRO A 212 -30.89 -10.81 -19.90
CA PRO A 212 -31.44 -9.94 -18.85
C PRO A 212 -32.73 -9.21 -19.27
N SER A 213 -33.04 -9.13 -20.57
CA SER A 213 -34.28 -8.52 -21.04
C SER A 213 -35.47 -9.47 -21.00
N ASP A 214 -35.21 -10.78 -21.04
CA ASP A 214 -36.21 -11.83 -20.96
C ASP A 214 -35.67 -13.09 -20.26
N LEU A 215 -36.09 -13.28 -18.99
CA LEU A 215 -35.68 -14.43 -18.19
C LEU A 215 -36.55 -15.69 -18.44
N THR A 216 -37.51 -15.67 -19.37
CA THR A 216 -38.46 -16.79 -19.58
C THR A 216 -37.75 -18.12 -19.79
N ALA A 217 -36.73 -18.15 -20.64
CA ALA A 217 -35.94 -19.36 -20.89
C ALA A 217 -35.19 -19.86 -19.64
N LEU A 218 -34.79 -18.96 -18.74
CA LEU A 218 -34.18 -19.33 -17.45
C LEU A 218 -35.21 -19.84 -16.46
N PHE A 219 -36.43 -19.29 -16.46
CA PHE A 219 -37.52 -19.78 -15.63
C PHE A 219 -37.88 -21.22 -16.01
N ASP A 220 -38.05 -21.51 -17.30
CA ASP A 220 -38.29 -22.86 -17.81
C ASP A 220 -37.14 -23.81 -17.41
N PHE A 221 -35.90 -23.33 -17.52
CA PHE A 221 -34.73 -24.10 -17.13
C PHE A 221 -34.66 -24.37 -15.63
N TRP A 222 -34.98 -23.40 -14.77
CA TRP A 222 -35.02 -23.59 -13.31
C TRP A 222 -36.13 -24.55 -12.89
N GLN A 223 -37.31 -24.46 -13.53
CA GLN A 223 -38.43 -25.37 -13.31
C GLN A 223 -38.13 -26.83 -13.67
N SER A 224 -37.15 -27.07 -14.56
CA SER A 224 -36.70 -28.43 -14.88
C SER A 224 -36.02 -29.17 -13.71
N GLY A 225 -35.63 -28.46 -12.65
CA GLY A 225 -35.00 -29.03 -11.44
C GLY A 225 -33.61 -29.62 -11.66
N THR A 226 -32.91 -29.22 -12.73
CA THR A 226 -31.59 -29.76 -13.02
C THR A 226 -30.50 -29.18 -12.10
N ALA A 227 -29.55 -30.03 -11.67
CA ALA A 227 -28.38 -29.57 -10.90
C ALA A 227 -27.38 -28.75 -11.73
N GLU A 228 -27.59 -28.62 -13.05
CA GLU A 228 -26.70 -27.91 -13.96
C GLU A 228 -26.63 -26.42 -13.69
N TRP A 229 -27.73 -25.78 -13.25
CA TRP A 229 -27.70 -24.38 -12.84
C TRP A 229 -26.76 -24.14 -11.66
N GLN A 230 -26.85 -24.95 -10.60
CA GLN A 230 -25.97 -24.83 -9.44
C GLN A 230 -24.50 -25.03 -9.80
N LYS A 231 -24.21 -25.99 -10.70
CA LYS A 231 -22.85 -26.20 -11.23
C LYS A 231 -22.37 -24.98 -11.99
N ARG A 232 -23.23 -24.38 -12.82
CA ARG A 232 -22.95 -23.15 -13.59
C ARG A 232 -22.63 -21.97 -12.66
N VAL A 233 -23.47 -21.71 -11.65
CA VAL A 233 -23.23 -20.65 -10.66
C VAL A 233 -21.90 -20.86 -9.91
N LYS A 234 -21.63 -22.08 -9.43
CA LYS A 234 -20.35 -22.42 -8.76
C LYS A 234 -19.13 -22.30 -9.69
N ARG A 235 -19.31 -22.49 -11.00
CA ARG A 235 -18.24 -22.35 -12.00
C ARG A 235 -17.98 -20.88 -12.30
N ALA A 236 -19.02 -20.07 -12.50
CA ALA A 236 -18.92 -18.62 -12.63
C ALA A 236 -18.24 -17.98 -11.42
N PHE A 237 -18.64 -18.35 -10.20
CA PHE A 237 -18.01 -17.89 -8.96
C PHE A 237 -16.51 -18.22 -8.90
N ARG A 238 -16.12 -19.44 -9.28
CA ARG A 238 -14.70 -19.84 -9.35
C ARG A 238 -13.92 -19.05 -10.40
N ARG A 239 -14.52 -18.74 -11.56
CA ARG A 239 -13.90 -17.88 -12.58
C ARG A 239 -13.65 -16.48 -12.05
N PHE A 240 -14.65 -15.88 -11.41
CA PHE A 240 -14.53 -14.57 -10.77
C PHE A 240 -13.42 -14.56 -9.70
N GLN A 241 -13.38 -15.56 -8.82
CA GLN A 241 -12.32 -15.66 -7.81
C GLN A 241 -10.91 -15.71 -8.42
N ASN A 242 -10.73 -16.43 -9.53
CA ASN A 242 -9.43 -16.48 -10.20
C ASN A 242 -9.06 -15.14 -10.86
N GLN A 243 -10.05 -14.46 -11.48
CA GLN A 243 -9.86 -13.13 -12.05
C GLN A 243 -9.40 -12.13 -10.98
N GLU A 244 -10.11 -12.06 -9.85
CA GLU A 244 -9.76 -11.14 -8.76
C GLU A 244 -8.44 -11.54 -8.08
N HIS A 245 -8.17 -12.83 -7.91
CA HIS A 245 -6.90 -13.31 -7.36
C HIS A 245 -5.70 -12.83 -8.19
N MET A 246 -5.77 -13.03 -9.51
CA MET A 246 -4.75 -12.56 -10.44
C MET A 246 -4.59 -11.04 -10.33
N MET A 247 -5.69 -10.28 -10.34
CA MET A 247 -5.60 -8.81 -10.27
C MET A 247 -4.99 -8.32 -8.96
N HIS A 248 -5.38 -8.87 -7.81
CA HIS A 248 -4.74 -8.54 -6.53
C HIS A 248 -3.24 -8.82 -6.55
N GLN A 249 -2.82 -9.91 -7.18
CA GLN A 249 -1.41 -10.21 -7.35
C GLN A 249 -0.70 -9.18 -8.24
N MET A 250 -1.32 -8.76 -9.35
CA MET A 250 -0.76 -7.73 -10.25
C MET A 250 -0.65 -6.36 -9.57
N HIS A 251 -1.66 -5.96 -8.79
CA HIS A 251 -1.60 -4.75 -7.97
C HIS A 251 -0.46 -4.80 -6.94
N ARG A 252 -0.25 -5.95 -6.29
CA ARG A 252 0.87 -6.15 -5.37
C ARG A 252 2.22 -5.99 -6.08
N PHE A 253 2.39 -6.58 -7.26
CA PHE A 253 3.62 -6.40 -8.03
C PHE A 253 3.84 -4.95 -8.46
N HIS A 254 2.78 -4.27 -8.92
CA HIS A 254 2.84 -2.85 -9.22
C HIS A 254 3.34 -2.06 -8.01
N GLY A 255 2.77 -2.26 -6.82
CA GLY A 255 3.25 -1.59 -5.59
C GLY A 255 4.73 -1.86 -5.29
N GLN A 256 5.21 -3.08 -5.51
CA GLN A 256 6.63 -3.43 -5.34
C GLN A 256 7.54 -2.71 -6.35
N ILE A 257 7.12 -2.64 -7.63
CA ILE A 257 7.85 -1.92 -8.68
C ILE A 257 7.93 -0.44 -8.35
N MET A 258 6.79 0.18 -8.00
CA MET A 258 6.74 1.60 -7.63
C MET A 258 7.62 1.88 -6.41
N LYS A 259 7.59 1.02 -5.39
CA LYS A 259 8.46 1.15 -4.22
C LYS A 259 9.95 1.08 -4.56
N ALA A 260 10.35 0.18 -5.47
CA ALA A 260 11.73 0.10 -5.93
C ALA A 260 12.14 1.38 -6.68
N LEU A 261 11.30 1.88 -7.59
CA LEU A 261 11.57 3.11 -8.34
C LEU A 261 11.61 4.36 -7.45
N HIS A 262 10.65 4.51 -6.52
CA HIS A 262 10.61 5.62 -5.55
C HIS A 262 11.86 5.71 -4.67
N SER A 263 12.61 4.61 -4.52
CA SER A 263 13.86 4.64 -3.76
C SER A 263 15.03 5.28 -4.48
N CYS A 264 14.96 5.47 -5.81
CA CYS A 264 15.99 6.13 -6.63
C CYS A 264 15.51 7.30 -7.50
N ALA A 265 14.21 7.58 -7.53
CA ALA A 265 13.62 8.57 -8.41
C ALA A 265 12.31 9.13 -7.82
N THR A 266 11.97 10.36 -8.19
CA THR A 266 10.66 10.96 -7.94
C THR A 266 9.76 10.76 -9.16
N LEU A 267 8.49 10.46 -8.88
CA LEU A 267 7.47 10.22 -9.89
C LEU A 267 6.36 11.26 -9.71
N ARG A 268 5.81 11.75 -10.82
CA ARG A 268 4.66 12.65 -10.84
C ARG A 268 3.47 11.96 -11.50
N ASP A 269 2.30 12.60 -11.37
CA ASP A 269 1.02 12.09 -11.91
C ASP A 269 0.65 10.71 -11.34
N LEU A 270 1.03 10.47 -10.07
CA LEU A 270 0.66 9.25 -9.35
C LEU A 270 -0.85 9.22 -9.12
N PRO A 271 -1.52 8.07 -9.32
CA PRO A 271 -2.95 7.96 -9.06
C PRO A 271 -3.26 8.27 -7.59
N VAL A 272 -4.29 9.08 -7.33
CA VAL A 272 -4.68 9.51 -5.97
C VAL A 272 -4.96 8.32 -5.04
N ASP A 273 -5.40 7.19 -5.60
CA ASP A 273 -5.70 5.94 -4.88
C ASP A 273 -4.44 5.10 -4.53
N SER A 274 -3.23 5.54 -4.91
CA SER A 274 -1.98 4.78 -4.71
C SER A 274 -1.36 4.91 -3.31
N HIS A 275 -1.98 5.67 -2.40
CA HIS A 275 -1.47 5.91 -1.05
C HIS A 275 -1.78 4.82 -0.01
N ASP A 276 -2.55 3.77 -0.34
CA ASP A 276 -3.06 2.81 0.67
C ASP A 276 -2.25 1.51 0.85
N ALA A 277 -1.01 1.43 0.35
CA ALA A 277 -0.11 0.30 0.64
C ALA A 277 1.16 0.74 1.36
N ASP A 278 1.13 0.67 2.69
CA ASP A 278 2.27 0.82 3.61
C ASP A 278 2.90 2.24 3.70
N GLU A 279 2.11 3.30 3.93
CA GLU A 279 2.68 4.54 4.47
C GLU A 279 3.15 4.31 5.92
N GLU A 280 4.47 4.32 6.14
CA GLU A 280 5.01 4.52 7.48
C GLU A 280 4.56 5.90 7.98
N HIS A 281 3.64 5.93 8.93
CA HIS A 281 3.15 7.18 9.51
C HIS A 281 4.22 7.77 10.43
N LYS A 282 5.01 8.71 9.91
CA LYS A 282 6.15 9.30 10.63
C LYS A 282 5.71 10.43 11.56
N CYS A 283 6.30 10.47 12.75
CA CYS A 283 6.23 11.61 13.64
C CYS A 283 7.44 12.52 13.41
N PHE A 284 7.32 13.82 13.70
CA PHE A 284 8.43 14.78 13.56
C PHE A 284 9.59 14.50 14.53
N CYS A 285 9.39 13.66 15.54
CA CYS A 285 10.47 13.15 16.40
C CYS A 285 11.24 11.96 15.80
N GLY A 286 10.97 11.60 14.54
CA GLY A 286 11.64 10.52 13.81
C GLY A 286 11.05 9.13 14.01
N ARG A 287 10.07 8.93 14.90
CA ARG A 287 9.44 7.61 15.11
C ARG A 287 8.39 7.30 14.03
N CYS A 288 8.35 6.04 13.60
CA CYS A 288 7.46 5.57 12.53
C CYS A 288 6.42 4.58 13.07
N PHE A 289 5.20 4.62 12.52
CA PHE A 289 4.08 3.78 12.95
C PHE A 289 3.41 3.11 11.75
N THR A 290 2.96 1.87 11.95
CA THR A 290 2.28 1.07 10.91
C THR A 290 0.81 1.44 10.70
N THR A 291 0.24 2.30 11.57
CA THR A 291 -1.15 2.76 11.45
C THR A 291 -1.29 4.24 11.84
N PRO A 292 -2.30 4.96 11.29
CA PRO A 292 -2.60 6.33 11.68
C PRO A 292 -2.96 6.44 13.16
N GLN A 293 -3.65 5.43 13.72
CA GLN A 293 -3.95 5.38 15.16
C GLN A 293 -2.68 5.25 16.01
N GLY A 294 -1.68 4.49 15.56
CA GLY A 294 -0.38 4.39 16.21
C GLY A 294 0.33 5.74 16.29
N LEU A 295 0.39 6.47 15.16
CA LEU A 295 0.95 7.82 15.11
C LEU A 295 0.17 8.79 16.00
N ALA A 296 -1.17 8.76 15.98
CA ALA A 296 -2.00 9.63 16.80
C ALA A 296 -1.80 9.36 18.31
N THR A 297 -1.70 8.09 18.70
CA THR A 297 -1.43 7.69 20.09
C THR A 297 -0.06 8.16 20.54
N HIS A 298 0.94 8.05 19.68
CA HIS A 298 2.27 8.54 19.94
C HIS A 298 2.34 10.06 20.05
N LYS A 299 1.74 10.81 19.11
CA LYS A 299 1.63 12.28 19.17
C LYS A 299 0.99 12.74 20.48
N ARG A 300 -0.02 12.04 20.96
CA ARG A 300 -0.65 12.31 22.25
C ARG A 300 0.29 12.05 23.44
N LYS A 301 0.97 10.90 23.48
CA LYS A 301 1.79 10.50 24.64
C LYS A 301 3.14 11.19 24.71
N ALA A 302 3.81 11.36 23.56
CA ALA A 302 5.18 11.88 23.49
C ALA A 302 5.24 13.39 23.25
N HIS A 303 4.22 13.98 22.61
CA HIS A 303 4.21 15.40 22.24
C HIS A 303 3.03 16.18 22.82
N GLN A 304 2.16 15.53 23.60
CA GLN A 304 0.93 16.14 24.16
C GLN A 304 -0.02 16.71 23.09
N ILE A 305 0.14 16.32 21.82
CA ILE A 305 -0.71 16.76 20.72
C ILE A 305 -1.94 15.86 20.69
N GLY A 306 -3.08 16.39 21.16
CA GLY A 306 -4.37 15.71 21.22
C GLY A 306 -5.44 16.35 20.33
N ALA A 307 -6.68 15.84 20.42
CA ALA A 307 -7.82 16.42 19.71
C ALA A 307 -8.16 17.83 20.23
N LEU A 308 -8.51 18.74 19.31
CA LEU A 308 -8.76 20.16 19.59
C LEU A 308 -9.87 20.37 20.62
N GLU A 309 -10.86 19.48 20.69
CA GLU A 309 -12.05 19.64 21.53
C GLU A 309 -11.83 19.15 22.97
N LYS A 310 -10.72 18.44 23.26
CA LYS A 310 -10.56 17.72 24.55
C LYS A 310 -10.63 18.67 25.76
N HIS A 311 -10.01 19.84 25.67
CA HIS A 311 -9.96 20.83 26.76
C HIS A 311 -11.29 21.55 27.01
N LEU A 312 -12.31 21.29 26.18
CA LEU A 312 -13.65 21.88 26.28
C LEU A 312 -14.67 20.92 26.95
N ILE A 313 -14.24 19.73 27.38
CA ILE A 313 -15.13 18.65 27.82
C ILE A 313 -15.00 18.43 29.33
N ASP A 314 -15.87 19.08 30.08
CA ASP A 314 -15.98 18.99 31.55
C ASP A 314 -16.86 17.80 32.00
N GLY A 315 -17.78 17.37 31.14
CA GLY A 315 -18.73 16.30 31.49
C GLY A 315 -19.55 15.85 30.28
N PRO A 316 -20.73 15.23 30.50
CA PRO A 316 -21.65 14.84 29.42
C PRO A 316 -22.51 16.01 28.89
N THR A 317 -22.50 17.19 29.52
CA THR A 317 -23.29 18.36 29.09
C THR A 317 -22.43 19.35 28.32
N CYS A 318 -22.92 19.84 27.17
CA CYS A 318 -22.26 20.92 26.44
C CYS A 318 -22.50 22.27 27.14
N PRO A 319 -21.47 23.03 27.56
CA PRO A 319 -21.68 24.31 28.25
C PRO A 319 -22.25 25.42 27.34
N SER A 320 -22.17 25.26 26.01
CA SER A 320 -22.68 26.23 25.03
C SER A 320 -24.17 26.04 24.76
N CYS A 321 -24.58 24.85 24.30
CA CYS A 321 -25.99 24.56 23.98
C CYS A 321 -26.81 23.99 25.15
N LEU A 322 -26.16 23.70 26.28
CA LEU A 322 -26.74 23.08 27.46
C LEU A 322 -27.44 21.73 27.16
N LYS A 323 -27.04 21.03 26.09
CA LYS A 323 -27.52 19.67 25.82
C LYS A 323 -26.71 18.64 26.59
N PHE A 324 -27.41 17.73 27.27
CA PHE A 324 -26.87 16.56 27.95
C PHE A 324 -26.79 15.38 26.97
N PHE A 325 -25.58 14.87 26.76
CA PHE A 325 -25.26 13.83 25.78
C PHE A 325 -25.04 12.45 26.41
N TRP A 326 -25.36 12.26 27.70
CA TRP A 326 -25.21 11.01 28.46
C TRP A 326 -23.78 10.52 28.68
N SER A 327 -22.82 10.89 27.82
CA SER A 327 -21.41 10.55 27.98
C SER A 327 -20.49 11.63 27.44
N ARG A 328 -19.27 11.71 28.00
CA ARG A 328 -18.19 12.57 27.51
C ARG A 328 -17.85 12.26 26.05
N GLN A 329 -17.90 10.99 25.66
CA GLN A 329 -17.64 10.56 24.29
C GLN A 329 -18.66 11.11 23.29
N ARG A 330 -19.93 11.23 23.67
CA ARG A 330 -20.95 11.82 22.80
C ARG A 330 -20.87 13.33 22.77
N LEU A 331 -20.49 13.99 23.87
CA LEU A 331 -20.15 15.41 23.83
C LEU A 331 -18.94 15.66 22.91
N TYR A 332 -17.92 14.81 22.95
CA TYR A 332 -16.79 14.86 22.02
C TYR A 332 -17.24 14.74 20.55
N GLN A 333 -18.12 13.78 20.24
CA GLN A 333 -18.69 13.66 18.90
C GLN A 333 -19.48 14.91 18.50
N HIS A 334 -20.25 15.48 19.42
CA HIS A 334 -21.00 16.72 19.18
C HIS A 334 -20.08 17.91 18.86
N LEU A 335 -19.05 18.17 19.67
CA LEU A 335 -18.11 19.28 19.45
C LEU A 335 -17.23 19.10 18.22
N SER A 336 -16.95 17.84 17.88
CA SER A 336 -16.13 17.53 16.73
C SER A 336 -16.94 17.56 15.43
N TYR A 337 -18.23 17.23 15.43
CA TYR A 337 -19.04 17.17 14.20
C TYR A 337 -19.12 18.53 13.49
N ILE A 338 -18.79 18.56 12.19
CA ILE A 338 -18.93 19.75 11.34
C ILE A 338 -20.13 19.59 10.41
N PRO A 339 -21.21 20.36 10.60
CA PRO A 339 -22.37 20.28 9.73
C PRO A 339 -22.02 20.77 8.31
N ARG A 340 -22.46 20.03 7.28
CA ARG A 340 -22.19 20.38 5.87
C ARG A 340 -22.74 21.75 5.47
N ARG A 341 -23.93 22.11 5.99
CA ARG A 341 -24.63 23.36 5.65
C ARG A 341 -23.95 24.58 6.25
N THR A 342 -23.51 24.50 7.50
CA THR A 342 -22.89 25.64 8.19
C THR A 342 -21.38 25.65 8.04
N GLN A 343 -20.77 24.52 7.66
CA GLN A 343 -19.31 24.28 7.60
C GLN A 343 -18.56 24.56 8.91
N VAL A 344 -19.27 24.89 9.98
CA VAL A 344 -18.73 25.25 11.29
C VAL A 344 -19.57 24.62 12.40
N ASN A 345 -18.90 24.18 13.45
CA ASN A 345 -19.55 23.78 14.69
C ASN A 345 -19.74 25.00 15.59
N ARG A 346 -21.00 25.46 15.75
CA ARG A 346 -21.32 26.67 16.52
C ARG A 346 -20.94 26.54 18.01
N CYS A 347 -21.13 25.36 18.60
CA CYS A 347 -20.83 25.14 20.02
C CYS A 347 -19.32 25.17 20.28
N PHE A 348 -18.52 24.58 19.38
CA PHE A 348 -17.06 24.69 19.45
C PHE A 348 -16.59 26.14 19.35
N GLN A 349 -17.09 26.88 18.35
CA GLN A 349 -16.72 28.29 18.14
C GLN A 349 -17.09 29.16 19.34
N ASP A 350 -18.28 28.97 19.90
CA ASP A 350 -18.75 29.70 21.09
C ASP A 350 -17.89 29.41 22.33
N LEU A 351 -17.54 28.14 22.59
CA LEU A 351 -16.68 27.79 23.72
C LEU A 351 -15.25 28.35 23.57
N GLN A 352 -14.69 28.30 22.36
CA GLN A 352 -13.39 28.90 22.05
C GLN A 352 -13.41 30.44 22.22
N LYS A 353 -14.45 31.12 21.71
CA LYS A 353 -14.64 32.57 21.88
C LYS A 353 -14.72 33.00 23.34
N ARG A 354 -15.27 32.14 24.20
CA ARG A 354 -15.36 32.39 25.65
C ARG A 354 -14.04 32.11 26.39
N GLY A 355 -13.04 31.53 25.72
CA GLY A 355 -11.84 31.04 26.38
C GLY A 355 -12.12 29.90 27.37
N PHE A 356 -13.23 29.15 27.19
CA PHE A 356 -13.60 28.07 28.10
C PHE A 356 -12.52 26.99 28.09
N ARG A 357 -11.97 26.67 29.26
CA ARG A 357 -10.98 25.59 29.44
C ARG A 357 -11.25 24.87 30.75
N VAL A 358 -11.23 23.55 30.70
CA VAL A 358 -11.29 22.70 31.88
C VAL A 358 -9.87 22.61 32.45
N LEU A 359 -9.64 23.22 33.62
CA LEU A 359 -8.31 23.30 34.28
C LEU A 359 -7.96 22.04 35.07
N GLU A 360 -8.95 21.27 35.50
CA GLU A 360 -8.76 20.02 36.24
C GLU A 360 -9.84 19.02 35.79
N GLU A 361 -9.44 17.80 35.42
CA GLU A 361 -10.40 16.73 35.06
C GLU A 361 -11.12 16.29 36.35
N LEU A 362 -12.22 16.95 36.71
CA LEU A 362 -13.12 16.45 37.74
C LEU A 362 -13.65 15.09 37.27
N THR A 363 -13.35 14.04 38.02
CA THR A 363 -13.84 12.69 37.72
C THR A 363 -15.29 12.63 38.21
N PRO A 364 -16.32 12.62 37.34
CA PRO A 364 -17.69 12.52 37.83
C PRO A 364 -17.92 11.07 38.26
N ALA A 365 -18.54 10.87 39.42
CA ALA A 365 -19.12 9.58 39.80
C ALA A 365 -20.02 9.09 38.65
N HIS A 366 -19.76 7.89 38.13
CA HIS A 366 -20.57 7.29 37.06
C HIS A 366 -22.04 7.22 37.49
N GLN A 367 -22.91 8.05 36.92
CA GLN A 367 -24.33 7.74 36.92
C GLN A 367 -24.58 6.61 35.92
N ALA A 368 -25.22 5.55 36.37
CA ALA A 368 -25.50 4.34 35.60
C ALA A 368 -26.15 4.68 34.25
N GLN A 369 -25.54 4.24 33.14
CA GLN A 369 -26.19 4.30 31.84
C GLN A 369 -27.46 3.43 31.84
N PRO A 370 -28.58 3.90 31.26
CA PRO A 370 -29.72 3.03 31.02
C PRO A 370 -29.31 1.93 30.03
N ARG A 371 -29.36 0.67 30.49
CA ARG A 371 -29.01 -0.53 29.70
C ARG A 371 -29.97 -0.67 28.51
N GLY A 372 -29.45 -1.04 27.33
CA GLY A 372 -30.26 -1.44 26.17
C GLY A 372 -30.59 -0.36 25.12
N LEU A 373 -30.17 0.90 25.29
CA LEU A 373 -30.45 1.96 24.32
C LEU A 373 -29.16 2.49 23.67
N HIS A 374 -28.77 1.92 22.52
CA HIS A 374 -27.61 2.38 21.73
C HIS A 374 -27.80 3.78 21.09
N ARG A 375 -29.00 4.37 21.16
CA ARG A 375 -29.33 5.72 20.68
C ARG A 375 -30.25 6.47 21.65
N THR A 376 -29.73 6.89 22.79
CA THR A 376 -30.45 7.87 23.63
C THR A 376 -30.41 9.26 22.98
N GLU A 377 -31.51 9.98 22.96
CA GLU A 377 -31.53 11.35 22.42
C GLU A 377 -30.87 12.34 23.40
N ALA A 378 -30.27 13.41 22.89
CA ALA A 378 -29.68 14.43 23.77
C ALA A 378 -30.80 15.23 24.47
N LEU A 379 -30.71 15.39 25.78
CA LEU A 379 -31.72 16.14 26.56
C LEU A 379 -31.28 17.60 26.74
N GLN A 380 -32.24 18.52 26.90
CA GLN A 380 -31.94 19.90 27.26
C GLN A 380 -31.75 20.00 28.78
N ALA A 381 -30.57 20.40 29.25
CA ALA A 381 -30.29 20.66 30.66
C ALA A 381 -30.75 22.07 31.07
N MET A 382 -31.11 22.24 32.35
CA MET A 382 -31.43 23.54 32.93
C MET A 382 -30.17 24.23 33.44
N GLY A 383 -30.01 25.51 33.15
CA GLY A 383 -28.90 26.34 33.63
C GLY A 383 -28.89 27.72 32.98
N PRO A 384 -28.24 28.72 33.59
CA PRO A 384 -28.13 30.04 32.98
C PRO A 384 -27.29 29.94 31.71
N HIS A 385 -27.80 30.47 30.60
CA HIS A 385 -26.97 30.75 29.44
C HIS A 385 -25.99 31.85 29.83
N LEU A 386 -24.75 31.48 30.17
CA LEU A 386 -23.69 32.46 30.41
C LEU A 386 -23.55 33.31 29.14
N GLN A 387 -23.77 34.62 29.27
CA GLN A 387 -23.56 35.58 28.20
C GLN A 387 -22.10 35.51 27.75
N PRO A 388 -21.82 35.32 26.45
CA PRO A 388 -20.44 35.21 25.98
C PRO A 388 -19.72 36.55 26.15
N LYS A 389 -18.72 36.60 27.03
CA LYS A 389 -17.68 37.63 26.96
C LYS A 389 -16.60 37.12 26.01
N ASP A 390 -16.38 37.84 24.91
CA ASP A 390 -15.34 37.50 23.94
C ASP A 390 -13.96 37.72 24.57
N SER A 391 -13.21 36.64 24.79
CA SER A 391 -11.90 36.67 25.41
C SER A 391 -10.89 37.50 24.61
N ARG A 392 -10.97 37.44 23.28
CA ARG A 392 -10.11 38.23 22.37
C ARG A 392 -10.38 39.73 22.50
N SER A 393 -11.65 40.11 22.64
CA SER A 393 -12.03 41.51 22.82
C SER A 393 -11.53 42.07 24.16
N ASN A 394 -11.57 41.27 25.23
CA ASN A 394 -11.04 41.67 26.53
C ASN A 394 -9.50 41.75 26.53
N GLU A 395 -8.83 40.76 25.92
CA GLU A 395 -7.37 40.77 25.78
C GLU A 395 -6.89 41.95 24.93
N LEU A 396 -7.61 42.29 23.85
CA LEU A 396 -7.33 43.46 23.02
C LEU A 396 -7.46 44.77 23.81
N LEU A 397 -8.51 44.90 24.63
CA LEU A 397 -8.72 46.09 25.47
C LEU A 397 -7.56 46.27 26.47
N LEU A 398 -7.19 45.20 27.19
CA LEU A 398 -6.09 45.22 28.16
C LEU A 398 -4.74 45.51 27.48
N THR A 399 -4.50 44.90 26.32
CA THR A 399 -3.26 45.11 25.54
C THR A 399 -3.16 46.56 25.04
N ARG A 400 -4.27 47.16 24.59
CA ARG A 400 -4.31 48.58 24.20
C ARG A 400 -4.08 49.53 25.37
N GLN A 401 -4.66 49.23 26.54
CA GLN A 401 -4.43 50.02 27.75
C GLN A 401 -2.95 49.98 28.17
N ARG A 402 -2.33 48.79 28.14
CA ARG A 402 -0.91 48.64 28.44
C ARG A 402 -0.03 49.36 27.42
N LEU A 403 -0.36 49.27 26.13
CA LEU A 403 0.36 49.98 25.08
C LEU A 403 0.33 51.50 25.32
N ALA A 404 -0.85 52.07 25.62
CA ALA A 404 -0.98 53.49 25.91
C ALA A 404 -0.14 53.94 27.12
N GLN A 405 -0.09 53.12 28.19
CA GLN A 405 0.74 53.40 29.37
C GLN A 405 2.24 53.42 29.04
N VAL A 406 2.71 52.48 28.22
CA VAL A 406 4.13 52.39 27.83
C VAL A 406 4.47 53.50 26.81
N GLU A 407 3.55 53.87 25.92
CA GLU A 407 3.77 54.97 24.98
C GLU A 407 3.89 56.32 25.71
N GLU A 408 3.13 56.53 26.78
CA GLU A 408 3.22 57.75 27.61
C GLU A 408 4.62 57.94 28.21
N THR A 409 5.28 56.87 28.67
CA THR A 409 6.64 56.95 29.22
C THR A 409 7.71 57.18 28.13
N ILE A 410 7.43 56.81 26.88
CA ILE A 410 8.34 57.02 25.74
C ILE A 410 8.28 58.46 25.22
N PHE A 411 7.07 59.04 25.13
CA PHE A 411 6.87 60.34 24.48
C PHE A 411 7.01 61.55 25.41
N CYS A 412 6.81 61.39 26.72
CA CYS A 412 6.87 62.48 27.70
C CYS A 412 8.22 62.53 28.44
N ILE A 413 9.29 62.94 27.76
CA ILE A 413 10.62 63.13 28.37
C ILE A 413 10.97 64.60 28.58
N ARG A 414 11.79 64.90 29.59
CA ARG A 414 12.34 66.24 29.81
C ARG A 414 13.58 66.42 28.94
N VAL A 415 13.68 67.56 28.27
CA VAL A 415 14.74 67.86 27.29
C VAL A 415 15.51 69.11 27.75
N PRO A 416 16.85 69.13 27.70
CA PRO A 416 17.65 70.29 28.07
C PRO A 416 17.50 71.45 27.07
N LYS A 417 17.88 72.65 27.50
CA LYS A 417 18.00 73.80 26.58
C LYS A 417 19.10 73.53 25.55
N GLU A 418 18.87 73.87 24.28
CA GLU A 418 19.79 73.60 23.16
C GLU A 418 20.08 72.09 22.92
N ALA A 419 19.09 71.23 23.20
CA ALA A 419 19.23 69.78 23.05
C ALA A 419 19.74 69.30 21.70
N GLU A 420 19.36 69.92 20.58
CA GLU A 420 19.85 69.51 19.25
C GLU A 420 21.37 69.73 19.09
N VAL A 421 21.90 70.82 19.67
CA VAL A 421 23.33 71.14 19.64
C VAL A 421 24.10 70.16 20.54
N GLN A 422 23.57 69.91 21.75
CA GLN A 422 24.17 68.96 22.69
C GLN A 422 24.15 67.53 22.14
N GLN A 423 23.02 67.09 21.57
CA GLN A 423 22.88 65.79 20.92
C GLN A 423 23.92 65.61 19.80
N SER A 424 24.10 66.61 18.94
CA SER A 424 25.07 66.55 17.86
C SER A 424 26.51 66.43 18.39
N ALA A 425 26.83 67.15 19.48
CA ALA A 425 28.13 67.03 20.14
C ALA A 425 28.34 65.64 20.75
N TYR A 426 27.32 65.06 21.39
CA TYR A 426 27.36 63.69 21.91
C TYR A 426 27.55 62.65 20.81
N TRP A 427 26.80 62.75 19.72
CA TRP A 427 26.92 61.83 18.58
C TRP A 427 28.33 61.86 17.98
N ASN A 428 28.90 63.05 17.80
CA ASN A 428 30.28 63.20 17.32
C ASN A 428 31.30 62.58 18.29
N CYS A 429 31.09 62.74 19.59
CA CYS A 429 31.95 62.15 20.63
C CYS A 429 31.89 60.61 20.60
N LEU A 430 30.68 60.04 20.56
CA LEU A 430 30.47 58.58 20.50
C LEU A 430 31.06 57.98 19.21
N THR A 431 30.89 58.66 18.08
CA THR A 431 31.54 58.28 16.83
C THR A 431 33.07 58.29 16.96
N ALA A 432 33.66 59.35 17.51
CA ALA A 432 35.10 59.44 17.69
C ALA A 432 35.65 58.34 18.62
N ILE A 433 34.97 58.06 19.73
CA ILE A 433 35.33 56.98 20.68
C ILE A 433 35.32 55.61 19.99
N THR A 434 34.30 55.35 19.17
CA THR A 434 34.14 54.06 18.48
C THR A 434 35.18 53.90 17.36
N GLU A 435 35.48 54.97 16.63
CA GLU A 435 36.55 54.98 15.62
C GLU A 435 37.94 54.85 16.26
N GLU A 436 38.20 55.50 17.39
CA GLU A 436 39.47 55.39 18.14
C GLU A 436 39.65 53.99 18.75
N TRP A 437 38.59 53.40 19.30
CA TRP A 437 38.63 52.02 19.74
C TRP A 437 39.00 51.06 18.59
N PHE A 438 38.40 51.24 17.40
CA PHE A 438 38.74 50.41 16.24
C PHE A 438 40.21 50.55 15.84
N GLN A 439 40.80 51.75 15.90
CA GLN A 439 42.24 51.93 15.68
C GLN A 439 43.08 51.11 16.65
N ARG A 440 42.76 51.15 17.95
CA ARG A 440 43.47 50.39 18.98
C ARG A 440 43.25 48.87 18.85
N PHE A 441 42.05 48.45 18.45
CA PHE A 441 41.72 47.05 18.15
C PHE A 441 42.56 46.49 17.00
N ARG A 442 42.79 47.29 15.94
CA ARG A 442 43.72 46.94 14.86
C ARG A 442 45.17 46.84 15.33
N GLU A 443 45.64 47.80 16.13
CA GLU A 443 47.01 47.81 16.66
C GLU A 443 47.30 46.65 17.61
N ALA A 444 46.28 46.17 18.33
CA ALA A 444 46.35 45.00 19.21
C ALA A 444 46.20 43.66 18.48
N GLY A 445 46.02 43.65 17.16
CA GLY A 445 45.92 42.44 16.36
C GLY A 445 44.54 41.75 16.40
N PHE A 446 43.46 42.53 16.47
CA PHE A 446 42.06 42.04 16.42
C PHE A 446 41.65 41.18 17.62
N ASP A 447 42.09 41.55 18.83
CA ASP A 447 41.72 40.87 20.07
C ASP A 447 40.26 41.20 20.50
N ALA A 448 39.34 40.27 20.26
CA ALA A 448 37.92 40.42 20.57
C ALA A 448 37.62 40.73 22.06
N SER A 449 38.54 40.44 22.98
CA SER A 449 38.36 40.73 24.41
C SER A 449 38.37 42.24 24.73
N MET A 450 38.90 43.08 23.83
CA MET A 450 38.89 44.54 23.98
C MET A 450 37.49 45.16 23.88
N THR A 451 36.52 44.43 23.32
CA THR A 451 35.12 44.88 23.17
C THR A 451 34.45 45.12 24.52
N VAL A 452 34.91 44.45 25.58
CA VAL A 452 34.38 44.61 26.96
C VAL A 452 34.57 46.04 27.49
N GLN A 453 35.51 46.81 26.94
CA GLN A 453 35.78 48.19 27.38
C GLN A 453 34.89 49.24 26.70
N LEU A 454 34.24 48.90 25.58
CA LEU A 454 33.43 49.85 24.80
C LEU A 454 32.23 50.43 25.56
N PRO A 455 31.42 49.64 26.30
CA PRO A 455 30.31 50.18 27.07
C PRO A 455 30.75 51.24 28.09
N ASP A 456 31.85 51.01 28.80
CA ASP A 456 32.40 51.96 29.77
C ASP A 456 32.89 53.25 29.08
N LEU A 457 33.57 53.12 27.92
CA LEU A 457 34.03 54.27 27.14
C LEU A 457 32.86 55.10 26.59
N TRP A 458 31.78 54.46 26.16
CA TRP A 458 30.56 55.16 25.74
C TRP A 458 29.90 55.88 26.92
N LEU A 459 29.82 55.24 28.10
CA LEU A 459 29.29 55.88 29.32
C LEU A 459 30.11 57.11 29.74
N ASP A 460 31.44 57.01 29.66
CA ASP A 460 32.35 58.12 29.97
C ASP A 460 32.15 59.33 29.06
N ALA A 461 31.65 59.13 27.83
CA ALA A 461 31.27 60.22 26.92
C ALA A 461 30.20 61.15 27.54
N ALA A 462 29.39 60.63 28.46
CA ALA A 462 28.37 61.36 29.20
C ALA A 462 28.77 61.78 30.62
N ALA A 463 30.05 61.67 31.01
CA ALA A 463 30.52 62.03 32.35
C ALA A 463 30.24 63.50 32.73
N THR A 464 30.08 64.40 31.74
CA THR A 464 29.73 65.81 31.94
C THR A 464 28.25 66.13 31.68
N ALA A 465 27.41 65.13 31.46
CA ALA A 465 25.98 65.31 31.19
C ALA A 465 25.24 65.82 32.44
N ASP A 466 24.24 66.67 32.24
CA ASP A 466 23.39 67.13 33.32
C ASP A 466 22.49 65.97 33.82
N PRO A 467 22.65 65.51 35.08
CA PRO A 467 21.89 64.38 35.62
C PRO A 467 20.39 64.68 35.76
N ALA A 468 19.94 65.92 35.51
CA ALA A 468 18.54 66.28 35.50
C ALA A 468 17.74 65.72 34.29
N TYR A 469 18.42 65.21 33.25
CA TYR A 469 17.78 64.75 32.00
C TYR A 469 18.20 63.32 31.57
N PRO A 470 18.06 62.30 32.45
CA PRO A 470 18.51 60.94 32.15
C PRO A 470 17.73 60.32 30.97
N GLU A 471 16.42 60.59 30.86
CA GLU A 471 15.58 60.00 29.81
C GLU A 471 15.89 60.57 28.42
N TRP A 472 16.34 61.83 28.36
CA TRP A 472 16.83 62.44 27.14
C TRP A 472 18.20 61.90 26.74
N LEU A 473 19.11 61.71 27.69
CA LEU A 473 20.42 61.13 27.41
C LEU A 473 20.31 59.70 26.86
N GLU A 474 19.44 58.86 27.41
CA GLU A 474 19.13 57.53 26.86
C GLU A 474 18.61 57.64 25.40
N SER A 475 17.78 58.63 25.10
CA SER A 475 17.28 58.88 23.74
C SER A 475 18.38 59.31 22.76
N VAL A 476 19.42 60.00 23.25
CA VAL A 476 20.58 60.41 22.45
C VAL A 476 21.43 59.19 22.09
N TYR A 477 21.69 58.27 23.02
CA TYR A 477 22.40 57.02 22.73
C TYR A 477 21.64 56.16 21.72
N ILE A 478 20.35 55.89 21.98
CA ILE A 478 19.50 55.09 21.07
C ILE A 478 19.47 55.73 19.67
N GLY A 479 19.31 57.06 19.60
CA GLY A 479 19.29 57.78 18.33
C GLY A 479 20.62 57.76 17.57
N TRP A 480 21.76 57.73 18.28
CA TRP A 480 23.08 57.55 17.66
C TRP A 480 23.23 56.15 17.06
N GLY A 481 22.82 55.12 17.80
CA GLY A 481 22.77 53.74 17.30
C GLY A 481 21.96 53.58 16.03
N GLU A 482 20.77 54.19 15.99
CA GLU A 482 19.85 54.08 14.85
C GLU A 482 20.32 54.86 13.60
N LYS A 483 21.07 55.96 13.77
CA LYS A 483 21.29 56.93 12.67
C LYS A 483 22.75 57.15 12.31
N CYS A 484 23.68 56.72 13.14
CA CYS A 484 25.11 57.01 12.96
C CYS A 484 25.97 55.77 13.10
N LEU A 485 25.64 54.84 13.99
CA LEU A 485 26.49 53.66 14.24
C LEU A 485 26.68 52.79 13.00
N GLU A 486 25.63 52.54 12.21
CA GLU A 486 25.71 51.77 10.96
C GLU A 486 26.73 52.38 9.97
N ASP A 487 26.69 53.71 9.79
CA ASP A 487 27.64 54.44 8.94
C ASP A 487 29.07 54.45 9.51
N VAL A 488 29.23 54.35 10.83
CA VAL A 488 30.54 54.30 11.50
C VAL A 488 31.18 52.92 11.34
N ILE A 489 30.45 51.85 11.65
CA ILE A 489 30.96 50.48 11.52
C ILE A 489 31.14 50.05 10.06
N ALA A 490 30.36 50.62 9.12
CA ALA A 490 30.55 50.38 7.69
C ALA A 490 31.91 50.84 7.14
N LYS A 491 32.68 51.63 7.91
CA LYS A 491 34.06 52.02 7.59
C LYS A 491 35.09 50.98 8.03
N PHE A 492 34.68 49.93 8.74
CA PHE A 492 35.55 48.84 9.15
C PHE A 492 35.69 47.85 7.97
N GLU A 493 36.81 47.13 7.90
CA GLU A 493 37.19 46.36 6.69
C GLU A 493 37.13 44.83 6.89
N ASP A 494 36.78 44.31 8.09
CA ASP A 494 37.01 42.91 8.47
C ASP A 494 35.76 42.03 8.70
N GLY A 495 34.56 42.58 8.78
CA GLY A 495 33.30 41.86 9.02
C GLY A 495 33.09 41.34 10.46
N GLU A 496 34.14 41.27 11.28
CA GLU A 496 34.12 40.74 12.65
C GLU A 496 33.99 41.88 13.68
N ALA A 497 34.72 42.99 13.48
CA ALA A 497 34.64 44.19 14.30
C ALA A 497 33.26 44.85 14.25
N GLU A 498 32.61 44.86 13.08
CA GLU A 498 31.25 45.37 12.89
C GLU A 498 30.27 44.59 13.75
N SER A 499 30.37 43.25 13.74
CA SER A 499 29.51 42.40 14.55
C SER A 499 29.80 42.55 16.05
N LEU A 500 31.06 42.70 16.45
CA LEU A 500 31.43 42.88 17.86
C LEU A 500 30.90 44.21 18.42
N VAL A 501 31.05 45.31 17.68
CA VAL A 501 30.57 46.63 18.10
C VAL A 501 29.04 46.70 18.09
N ASP A 502 28.39 46.16 17.06
CA ASP A 502 26.93 46.14 16.96
C ASP A 502 26.29 45.31 18.10
N ASN A 503 26.83 44.13 18.39
CA ASN A 503 26.39 43.30 19.51
C ASN A 503 26.63 44.00 20.87
N ALA A 504 27.81 44.58 21.08
CA ALA A 504 28.13 45.27 22.33
C ALA A 504 27.24 46.51 22.55
N PHE A 505 26.92 47.24 21.47
CA PHE A 505 26.02 48.38 21.54
C PHE A 505 24.57 47.97 21.80
N ALA A 506 24.10 46.89 21.16
CA ALA A 506 22.77 46.34 21.40
C ALA A 506 22.60 45.88 22.86
N ASP A 507 23.58 45.18 23.42
CA ASP A 507 23.59 44.76 24.83
C ASP A 507 23.61 45.98 25.77
N PHE A 508 24.43 46.98 25.45
CA PHE A 508 24.55 48.22 26.22
C PHE A 508 23.21 48.98 26.33
N ILE A 509 22.52 49.23 25.21
CA ILE A 509 21.25 49.96 25.24
C ILE A 509 20.09 49.11 25.76
N TYR A 510 20.19 47.78 25.74
CA TYR A 510 19.11 46.88 26.21
C TYR A 510 18.79 47.07 27.70
N GLU A 511 19.77 47.48 28.49
CA GLU A 511 19.57 47.78 29.92
C GLU A 511 18.87 49.12 30.16
N PHE A 512 18.75 49.99 29.15
CA PHE A 512 18.11 51.29 29.30
C PHE A 512 16.60 51.14 29.46
N PRO A 513 15.99 51.73 30.52
CA PRO A 513 14.54 51.73 30.72
C PRO A 513 13.76 52.19 29.48
N ARG A 514 14.28 53.18 28.74
CA ARG A 514 13.68 53.64 27.49
C ARG A 514 13.68 52.58 26.38
N MET A 515 14.75 51.82 26.23
CA MET A 515 14.86 50.77 25.21
C MET A 515 13.92 49.59 25.53
N GLN A 516 13.83 49.23 26.81
CA GLN A 516 12.87 48.23 27.28
C GLN A 516 11.42 48.65 27.01
N ALA A 517 11.09 49.92 27.26
CA ALA A 517 9.78 50.48 26.94
C ALA A 517 9.50 50.48 25.42
N LEU A 518 10.46 50.88 24.58
CA LEU A 518 10.33 50.85 23.11
C LEU A 518 10.09 49.43 22.58
N SER A 519 10.83 48.44 23.11
CA SER A 519 10.67 47.03 22.78
C SER A 519 9.31 46.48 23.21
N GLU A 520 8.87 46.78 24.44
CA GLU A 520 7.55 46.41 24.95
C GLU A 520 6.43 47.04 24.08
N ALA A 521 6.56 48.32 23.72
CA ALA A 521 5.60 49.01 22.84
C ALA A 521 5.54 48.37 21.43
N ALA A 522 6.68 48.01 20.84
CA ALA A 522 6.73 47.33 19.55
C ALA A 522 6.03 45.96 19.60
N PHE A 523 6.30 45.17 20.63
CA PHE A 523 5.64 43.89 20.87
C PHE A 523 4.13 44.04 21.05
N LEU A 524 3.71 45.03 21.87
CA LEU A 524 2.30 45.31 22.13
C LEU A 524 1.58 45.80 20.87
N ARG A 525 2.19 46.66 20.04
CA ARG A 525 1.63 47.08 18.73
C ARG A 525 1.44 45.90 17.79
N GLN A 526 2.42 45.00 17.70
CA GLN A 526 2.31 43.78 16.89
C GLN A 526 1.20 42.87 17.42
N LYS A 527 1.10 42.73 18.75
CA LYS A 527 0.04 41.94 19.41
C LYS A 527 -1.35 42.54 19.17
N VAL A 528 -1.51 43.87 19.26
CA VAL A 528 -2.76 44.58 18.93
C VAL A 528 -3.12 44.36 17.46
N GLY A 529 -2.18 44.53 16.53
CA GLY A 529 -2.42 44.30 15.10
C GLY A 529 -2.89 42.89 14.79
N ARG A 530 -2.27 41.88 15.42
CA ARG A 530 -2.68 40.47 15.31
C ARG A 530 -4.08 40.22 15.87
N LEU A 531 -4.36 40.70 17.09
CA LEU A 531 -5.66 40.54 17.75
C LEU A 531 -6.79 41.26 16.99
N ASP A 532 -6.52 42.43 16.39
CA ASP A 532 -7.46 43.14 15.52
C ASP A 532 -7.71 42.39 14.19
N GLN A 533 -6.69 41.79 13.58
CA GLN A 533 -6.88 40.96 12.38
C GLN A 533 -7.65 39.66 12.67
N GLU A 534 -7.41 39.04 13.83
CA GLU A 534 -8.14 37.85 14.26
C GLU A 534 -9.58 38.16 14.71
N ARG A 535 -9.94 39.43 14.85
CA ARG A 535 -11.26 39.88 15.29
C ARG A 535 -12.33 39.48 14.28
N GLY A 536 -13.21 38.56 14.68
CA GLY A 536 -14.27 38.01 13.82
C GLY A 536 -13.87 36.78 13.02
N SER A 537 -12.60 36.36 13.06
CA SER A 537 -12.15 35.09 12.49
C SER A 537 -12.72 33.89 13.26
N LEU A 538 -12.93 32.78 12.55
CA LEU A 538 -13.32 31.50 13.14
C LEU A 538 -12.09 30.78 13.70
N PHE A 539 -12.23 30.11 14.84
CA PHE A 539 -11.19 29.23 15.36
C PHE A 539 -11.03 28.02 14.44
N PRO A 540 -9.79 27.55 14.19
CA PRO A 540 -9.54 26.43 13.30
C PRO A 540 -10.20 25.15 13.82
N HIS A 541 -10.81 24.40 12.90
CA HIS A 541 -11.43 23.09 13.15
C HIS A 541 -11.14 22.16 11.97
N ARG A 542 -11.49 20.87 12.08
CA ARG A 542 -11.34 19.87 11.01
C ARG A 542 -12.24 20.18 9.80
N PRO A 543 -11.85 19.78 8.58
CA PRO A 543 -12.66 20.02 7.39
C PRO A 543 -13.96 19.19 7.41
N PRO A 544 -15.04 19.67 6.77
CA PRO A 544 -16.27 18.91 6.60
C PRO A 544 -16.02 17.64 5.76
N ARG A 545 -16.57 16.50 6.22
CA ARG A 545 -16.54 15.25 5.45
C ARG A 545 -17.72 15.19 4.47
N PHE A 546 -17.42 15.21 3.18
CA PHE A 546 -18.39 14.96 2.12
C PHE A 546 -18.41 13.46 1.79
N GLY A 547 -19.61 12.88 1.75
CA GLY A 547 -19.78 11.55 1.15
C GLY A 547 -19.93 11.74 -0.35
N THR A 548 -19.23 10.92 -1.14
CA THR A 548 -19.05 11.11 -2.59
C THR A 548 -20.27 10.75 -3.43
N ALA A 549 -21.22 9.95 -2.92
CA ALA A 549 -22.37 9.49 -3.70
C ALA A 549 -23.72 10.01 -3.18
N ASN A 550 -24.57 10.51 -4.08
CA ASN A 550 -25.98 10.84 -3.85
C ASN A 550 -26.83 9.55 -3.71
N ALA A 551 -28.12 9.66 -3.35
CA ALA A 551 -28.96 8.49 -3.08
C ALA A 551 -29.14 7.57 -4.31
N LYS A 552 -29.27 8.13 -5.51
CA LYS A 552 -29.37 7.37 -6.77
C LYS A 552 -28.07 6.67 -7.12
N GLU A 553 -26.94 7.37 -6.96
CA GLU A 553 -25.60 6.81 -7.16
C GLU A 553 -25.30 5.67 -6.18
N ARG A 554 -25.73 5.78 -4.92
CA ARG A 554 -25.61 4.68 -3.94
C ARG A 554 -26.42 3.45 -4.35
N ILE A 555 -27.60 3.65 -4.92
CA ILE A 555 -28.47 2.56 -5.39
C ILE A 555 -27.82 1.85 -6.59
N GLN A 556 -27.35 2.61 -7.58
CA GLN A 556 -26.69 2.06 -8.76
C GLN A 556 -25.38 1.33 -8.40
N THR A 557 -24.60 1.92 -7.48
CA THR A 557 -23.37 1.31 -6.96
C THR A 557 -23.66 0.06 -6.12
N ALA A 558 -24.78 -0.01 -5.40
CA ALA A 558 -25.14 -1.17 -4.58
C ALA A 558 -25.45 -2.43 -5.40
N LEU A 559 -25.93 -2.27 -6.64
CA LEU A 559 -26.19 -3.39 -7.55
C LEU A 559 -24.95 -3.82 -8.35
N GLN A 560 -23.94 -2.97 -8.47
CA GLN A 560 -22.71 -3.30 -9.17
C GLN A 560 -21.84 -4.25 -8.34
N ILE A 561 -21.41 -5.35 -8.95
CA ILE A 561 -20.43 -6.25 -8.35
C ILE A 561 -19.04 -5.66 -8.59
N PRO A 562 -18.27 -5.32 -7.53
CA PRO A 562 -16.92 -4.79 -7.70
C PRO A 562 -16.03 -5.84 -8.35
N SER A 563 -15.23 -5.42 -9.35
CA SER A 563 -14.29 -6.30 -10.02
C SER A 563 -13.07 -5.51 -10.49
N LEU A 564 -11.91 -5.86 -9.94
CA LEU A 564 -10.63 -5.32 -10.39
C LEU A 564 -10.33 -5.78 -11.82
N PHE A 565 -10.75 -6.99 -12.18
CA PHE A 565 -10.52 -7.52 -13.53
C PHE A 565 -11.32 -6.74 -14.59
N ALA A 566 -12.55 -6.35 -14.27
CA ALA A 566 -13.32 -5.46 -15.13
C ALA A 566 -12.69 -4.06 -15.25
N GLN A 567 -12.13 -3.54 -14.14
CA GLN A 567 -11.52 -2.21 -14.05
C GLN A 567 -10.07 -2.13 -14.57
N GLN A 568 -9.53 -3.22 -15.12
CA GLN A 568 -8.11 -3.27 -15.51
C GLN A 568 -7.73 -2.19 -16.54
N GLU A 569 -8.63 -1.80 -17.45
CA GLU A 569 -8.36 -0.79 -18.48
C GLU A 569 -8.12 0.59 -17.87
N GLU A 570 -9.04 1.04 -17.00
CA GLU A 570 -8.90 2.30 -16.25
C GLU A 570 -7.63 2.30 -15.40
N TRP A 571 -7.32 1.17 -14.75
CA TRP A 571 -6.09 1.04 -13.98
C TRP A 571 -4.85 1.17 -14.86
N LEU A 572 -4.82 0.52 -16.03
CA LEU A 572 -3.70 0.61 -16.98
C LEU A 572 -3.52 2.04 -17.51
N GLU A 573 -4.60 2.77 -17.79
CA GLU A 573 -4.56 4.18 -18.18
C GLU A 573 -3.94 5.06 -17.08
N LYS A 574 -4.35 4.86 -15.83
CA LYS A 574 -3.74 5.53 -14.66
C LYS A 574 -2.24 5.26 -14.57
N VAL A 575 -1.80 4.01 -14.78
CA VAL A 575 -0.35 3.68 -14.80
C VAL A 575 0.35 4.31 -16.01
N ARG A 576 -0.30 4.41 -17.17
CA ARG A 576 0.25 5.09 -18.36
C ARG A 576 0.42 6.59 -18.16
N ALA A 577 -0.28 7.22 -17.22
CA ALA A 577 -0.14 8.64 -16.93
C ALA A 577 1.14 8.96 -16.16
N ILE A 578 1.70 7.99 -15.42
CA ILE A 578 2.88 8.19 -14.56
C ILE A 578 4.09 8.64 -15.38
N ARG A 579 4.82 9.64 -14.87
CA ARG A 579 6.06 10.17 -15.47
C ARG A 579 7.16 10.24 -14.43
N PHE A 580 8.41 10.07 -14.87
CA PHE A 580 9.57 10.44 -14.07
C PHE A 580 9.70 11.96 -13.96
N ASP A 581 9.94 12.43 -12.74
CA ASP A 581 10.26 13.83 -12.45
C ASP A 581 11.78 13.99 -12.22
N THR A 582 12.35 13.12 -11.39
CA THR A 582 13.80 12.87 -11.35
C THR A 582 14.09 11.46 -11.86
N ILE A 583 15.22 11.29 -12.54
CA ILE A 583 15.62 10.00 -13.13
C ILE A 583 16.64 9.29 -12.23
N PRO A 584 16.65 7.95 -12.18
CA PRO A 584 17.72 7.20 -11.52
C PRO A 584 19.07 7.44 -12.20
N ASP A 585 20.13 7.64 -11.41
CA ASP A 585 21.49 7.94 -11.87
C ASP A 585 22.48 6.77 -11.69
N CYS A 586 22.05 5.67 -11.07
CA CYS A 586 22.92 4.53 -10.77
C CYS A 586 23.27 3.71 -12.03
N THR A 587 24.54 3.78 -12.44
CA THR A 587 25.10 3.04 -13.58
C THR A 587 26.26 2.12 -13.20
N THR A 588 26.62 2.05 -11.92
CA THR A 588 27.68 1.16 -11.44
C THR A 588 27.28 -0.31 -11.62
N ILE A 589 28.25 -1.21 -11.70
CA ILE A 589 27.98 -2.66 -11.75
C ILE A 589 28.39 -3.30 -10.42
N PRO A 590 27.46 -3.96 -9.70
CA PRO A 590 27.79 -4.71 -8.49
C PRO A 590 28.79 -5.83 -8.77
N ARG A 591 29.75 -6.05 -7.88
CA ARG A 591 30.74 -7.13 -7.98
C ARG A 591 31.22 -7.65 -6.63
N GLY A 592 31.67 -8.90 -6.63
CA GLY A 592 32.54 -9.46 -5.61
C GLY A 592 34.02 -9.37 -6.01
N VAL A 593 34.88 -9.88 -5.14
CA VAL A 593 36.32 -10.03 -5.36
C VAL A 593 36.69 -11.48 -5.06
N GLU A 594 37.40 -12.14 -5.97
CA GLU A 594 37.92 -13.48 -5.72
C GLU A 594 39.09 -13.40 -4.76
N ALA A 595 39.04 -14.15 -3.65
CA ALA A 595 39.98 -14.02 -2.54
C ALA A 595 41.45 -14.23 -2.96
N HIS A 596 41.71 -15.17 -3.88
CA HIS A 596 43.08 -15.56 -4.27
C HIS A 596 43.66 -14.71 -5.40
N THR A 597 42.87 -14.38 -6.41
CA THR A 597 43.35 -13.71 -7.63
C THR A 597 43.09 -12.21 -7.65
N GLN A 598 42.26 -11.71 -6.72
CA GLN A 598 41.75 -10.34 -6.67
C GLN A 598 40.94 -9.93 -7.92
N LEU A 599 40.55 -10.90 -8.76
CA LEU A 599 39.72 -10.63 -9.94
C LEU A 599 38.29 -10.26 -9.54
N PRO A 600 37.63 -9.37 -10.31
CA PRO A 600 36.22 -9.06 -10.09
C PRO A 600 35.34 -10.28 -10.41
N VAL A 601 34.36 -10.54 -9.54
CA VAL A 601 33.37 -11.61 -9.69
C VAL A 601 32.00 -10.99 -9.92
N PHE A 602 31.32 -11.37 -11.01
CA PHE A 602 29.99 -10.85 -11.35
C PHE A 602 28.92 -11.94 -11.21
N LEU A 603 27.80 -11.61 -10.55
CA LEU A 603 26.65 -12.51 -10.41
C LEU A 603 25.64 -12.20 -11.53
N VAL A 604 25.42 -13.16 -12.42
CA VAL A 604 24.49 -13.05 -13.53
C VAL A 604 23.27 -13.91 -13.27
N VAL A 605 22.08 -13.32 -13.30
CA VAL A 605 20.80 -14.04 -13.18
C VAL A 605 20.18 -14.16 -14.58
N HIS A 606 20.10 -15.37 -15.11
CA HIS A 606 19.47 -15.68 -16.38
C HIS A 606 18.10 -16.34 -16.13
N LEU A 607 17.05 -15.52 -16.15
CA LEU A 607 15.67 -15.90 -15.89
C LEU A 607 15.02 -16.48 -17.15
N PHE A 608 14.34 -17.63 -17.00
CA PHE A 608 13.76 -18.41 -18.10
C PHE A 608 14.83 -18.77 -19.13
N SER A 609 15.94 -19.34 -18.64
CA SER A 609 17.12 -19.61 -19.46
C SER A 609 16.91 -20.69 -20.52
N GLY A 610 15.79 -21.44 -20.46
CA GLY A 610 15.65 -22.71 -21.14
C GLY A 610 16.68 -23.73 -20.65
N ARG A 611 16.91 -24.75 -21.46
CA ARG A 611 17.81 -25.88 -21.13
C ARG A 611 19.28 -25.46 -21.15
N ARG A 612 20.08 -26.03 -20.24
CA ARG A 612 21.55 -25.88 -20.23
C ARG A 612 22.21 -26.61 -21.40
N ARG A 613 23.02 -25.89 -22.18
CA ARG A 613 23.75 -26.40 -23.37
C ARG A 613 25.17 -25.82 -23.42
N ALA A 614 26.11 -26.47 -24.10
CA ALA A 614 27.48 -25.96 -24.27
C ALA A 614 27.57 -24.65 -25.09
N THR A 615 26.47 -24.29 -25.76
CA THR A 615 26.35 -23.11 -26.63
C THR A 615 25.28 -22.13 -26.14
N ASP A 616 24.81 -22.27 -24.90
CA ASP A 616 23.88 -21.32 -24.31
C ASP A 616 24.58 -20.05 -23.80
N VAL A 617 23.80 -19.08 -23.33
CA VAL A 617 24.30 -17.80 -22.83
C VAL A 617 25.25 -18.00 -21.64
N HIS A 618 25.00 -18.99 -20.80
CA HIS A 618 25.81 -19.30 -19.62
C HIS A 618 27.22 -19.73 -20.04
N ALA A 619 27.33 -20.75 -20.90
CA ALA A 619 28.61 -21.24 -21.37
C ALA A 619 29.42 -20.16 -22.10
N ARG A 620 28.76 -19.34 -22.93
CA ARG A 620 29.43 -18.23 -23.62
C ARG A 620 29.90 -17.13 -22.68
N LEU A 621 29.17 -16.84 -21.60
CA LEU A 621 29.61 -15.87 -20.58
C LEU A 621 30.86 -16.35 -19.84
N GLU A 622 30.95 -17.64 -19.53
CA GLU A 622 32.14 -18.23 -18.89
C GLU A 622 33.38 -18.14 -19.80
N GLU A 623 33.23 -18.43 -21.09
CA GLU A 623 34.29 -18.25 -22.09
C GLU A 623 34.75 -16.79 -22.16
N PHE A 624 33.83 -15.83 -22.32
CA PHE A 624 34.19 -14.42 -22.38
C PHE A 624 34.81 -13.90 -21.08
N ALA A 625 34.41 -14.44 -19.92
CA ALA A 625 34.98 -14.06 -18.64
C ALA A 625 36.45 -14.48 -18.53
N GLN A 626 36.78 -15.69 -19.01
CA GLN A 626 38.16 -16.17 -19.09
C GLN A 626 39.00 -15.26 -19.99
N ASP A 627 38.53 -14.97 -21.21
CA ASP A 627 39.26 -14.15 -22.19
C ASP A 627 39.47 -12.70 -21.74
N LYS A 628 38.53 -12.13 -20.99
CA LYS A 628 38.52 -10.71 -20.60
C LYS A 628 39.08 -10.44 -19.20
N GLY A 629 39.51 -11.48 -18.47
CA GLY A 629 40.16 -11.33 -17.17
C GLY A 629 39.20 -11.01 -16.01
N PHE A 630 38.06 -11.69 -15.94
CA PHE A 630 37.16 -11.64 -14.77
C PHE A 630 36.49 -13.00 -14.50
N ARG A 631 35.69 -13.08 -13.43
CA ARG A 631 34.92 -14.27 -13.06
C ARG A 631 33.43 -13.98 -13.13
N VAL A 632 32.64 -15.00 -13.45
CA VAL A 632 31.17 -14.94 -13.45
C VAL A 632 30.60 -16.08 -12.63
N GLN A 633 29.53 -15.80 -11.91
CA GLN A 633 28.65 -16.77 -11.27
C GLN A 633 27.29 -16.66 -11.97
N VAL A 634 26.87 -17.68 -12.71
CA VAL A 634 25.66 -17.60 -13.55
C VAL A 634 24.55 -18.51 -13.01
N LEU A 635 23.46 -17.90 -12.57
CA LEU A 635 22.22 -18.58 -12.18
C LEU A 635 21.32 -18.71 -13.41
N SER A 636 21.37 -19.86 -14.11
CA SER A 636 20.48 -20.18 -15.23
C SER A 636 19.22 -20.88 -14.74
N LEU A 637 18.16 -20.09 -14.56
CA LEU A 637 16.96 -20.51 -13.85
C LEU A 637 15.84 -20.81 -14.83
N ASP A 638 15.56 -22.10 -14.96
CA ASP A 638 14.44 -22.64 -15.71
C ASP A 638 14.09 -24.02 -15.16
N THR A 639 12.82 -24.41 -15.17
CA THR A 639 12.38 -25.73 -14.71
C THR A 639 13.01 -26.87 -15.51
N ALA A 640 13.44 -26.61 -16.75
CA ALA A 640 14.20 -27.54 -17.57
C ALA A 640 15.65 -27.75 -17.08
N VAL A 641 16.21 -26.78 -16.33
CA VAL A 641 17.51 -26.90 -15.65
C VAL A 641 17.34 -27.58 -14.29
N SER A 642 16.40 -27.10 -13.48
CA SER A 642 16.08 -27.66 -12.18
C SER A 642 14.62 -27.42 -11.83
N VAL A 643 13.87 -28.47 -11.52
CA VAL A 643 12.46 -28.36 -11.10
C VAL A 643 12.33 -27.53 -9.83
N PHE A 644 13.30 -27.59 -8.92
CA PHE A 644 13.30 -26.83 -7.68
C PHE A 644 13.87 -25.42 -7.88
N TYR A 645 15.16 -25.30 -8.23
CA TYR A 645 15.81 -23.99 -8.32
C TYR A 645 15.31 -23.17 -9.52
N GLY A 646 14.84 -23.81 -10.57
CA GLY A 646 14.28 -23.16 -11.76
C GLY A 646 12.79 -22.82 -11.66
N ASN A 647 12.11 -23.16 -10.56
CA ASN A 647 10.73 -22.71 -10.33
C ASN A 647 10.72 -21.24 -9.91
N LEU A 648 10.29 -20.38 -10.84
CA LEU A 648 10.26 -18.93 -10.68
C LEU A 648 8.92 -18.39 -10.19
N GLN A 649 7.96 -19.25 -9.82
CA GLN A 649 6.68 -18.78 -9.30
C GLN A 649 6.86 -17.85 -8.08
N ALA A 650 6.08 -16.78 -8.00
CA ALA A 650 6.25 -15.72 -7.01
C ALA A 650 6.17 -16.22 -5.54
N GLY A 651 5.39 -17.28 -5.30
CA GLY A 651 5.27 -17.93 -3.99
C GLY A 651 6.43 -18.87 -3.64
N HIS A 652 7.23 -19.28 -4.62
CA HIS A 652 8.31 -20.25 -4.47
C HIS A 652 9.53 -19.65 -3.75
N THR A 653 10.34 -20.51 -3.13
CA THR A 653 11.53 -20.11 -2.36
C THR A 653 12.58 -19.43 -3.23
N THR A 654 12.81 -19.93 -4.46
CA THR A 654 13.73 -19.32 -5.43
C THR A 654 13.46 -17.85 -5.64
N TRP A 655 12.20 -17.47 -5.92
CA TRP A 655 11.86 -16.07 -6.17
C TRP A 655 12.08 -15.18 -4.93
N LYS A 656 11.87 -15.72 -3.73
CA LYS A 656 12.16 -15.01 -2.47
C LYS A 656 13.65 -14.70 -2.34
N PHE A 657 14.52 -15.68 -2.54
CA PHE A 657 15.98 -15.48 -2.50
C PHE A 657 16.45 -14.51 -3.59
N LEU A 658 15.96 -14.65 -4.83
CA LEU A 658 16.26 -13.70 -5.90
C LEU A 658 15.86 -12.28 -5.54
N THR A 659 14.65 -12.09 -5.00
CA THR A 659 14.18 -10.78 -4.55
C THR A 659 15.11 -10.18 -3.49
N THR A 660 15.63 -10.99 -2.57
CA THR A 660 16.63 -10.56 -1.58
C THR A 660 17.94 -10.14 -2.25
N LEU A 661 18.45 -10.91 -3.21
CA LEU A 661 19.67 -10.58 -3.96
C LEU A 661 19.54 -9.28 -4.76
N TYR A 662 18.39 -9.05 -5.41
CA TYR A 662 18.09 -7.80 -6.11
C TYR A 662 18.02 -6.61 -5.16
N LYS A 663 17.29 -6.73 -4.05
CA LYS A 663 17.18 -5.68 -3.03
C LYS A 663 18.51 -5.31 -2.40
N ALA A 664 19.37 -6.30 -2.21
CA ALA A 664 20.72 -6.10 -1.68
C ALA A 664 21.69 -5.50 -2.72
N GLY A 665 21.28 -5.35 -3.99
CA GLY A 665 22.18 -4.88 -5.04
C GLY A 665 23.34 -5.86 -5.32
N ARG A 666 23.11 -7.17 -5.19
CA ARG A 666 24.14 -8.20 -5.43
C ARG A 666 24.20 -8.67 -6.89
N VAL A 667 23.14 -8.45 -7.66
CA VAL A 667 23.02 -8.91 -9.05
C VAL A 667 23.76 -7.95 -9.99
N SER A 668 24.77 -8.45 -10.71
CA SER A 668 25.59 -7.68 -11.66
C SER A 668 24.92 -7.56 -13.03
N ALA A 669 24.25 -8.62 -13.47
CA ALA A 669 23.44 -8.57 -14.69
C ALA A 669 22.22 -9.50 -14.62
N THR A 670 21.16 -9.11 -15.31
CA THR A 670 19.97 -9.93 -15.54
C THR A 670 19.76 -10.13 -17.03
N ILE A 671 19.56 -11.37 -17.44
CA ILE A 671 19.14 -11.74 -18.79
C ILE A 671 17.79 -12.43 -18.65
N LEU A 672 16.79 -11.97 -19.39
CA LEU A 672 15.41 -12.43 -19.26
C LEU A 672 14.89 -12.88 -20.63
N GLY A 673 14.36 -14.10 -20.71
CA GLY A 673 13.64 -14.61 -21.89
C GLY A 673 12.24 -15.10 -21.53
N SER A 674 11.40 -14.21 -20.96
CA SER A 674 10.11 -14.63 -20.38
C SER A 674 9.22 -15.36 -21.39
N PRO A 675 8.47 -16.41 -20.99
CA PRO A 675 7.61 -17.17 -21.88
C PRO A 675 6.61 -16.28 -22.63
N CYS A 676 6.69 -16.29 -23.96
CA CYS A 676 5.87 -15.43 -24.82
C CYS A 676 4.47 -15.99 -25.11
N GLU A 677 4.13 -17.17 -24.61
CA GLU A 677 2.97 -17.98 -25.01
C GLU A 677 1.64 -17.19 -24.94
N THR A 678 1.36 -16.47 -23.84
CA THR A 678 0.13 -15.67 -23.70
C THR A 678 0.19 -14.27 -24.32
N PHE A 679 1.39 -13.81 -24.68
CA PHE A 679 1.65 -12.50 -25.30
C PHE A 679 1.97 -12.61 -26.81
N SER A 680 1.89 -13.81 -27.38
CA SER A 680 2.28 -14.06 -28.75
C SER A 680 1.18 -13.67 -29.73
N ALA A 681 1.53 -12.80 -30.69
CA ALA A 681 0.66 -12.45 -31.81
C ALA A 681 0.26 -13.67 -32.66
N ALA A 682 1.00 -14.79 -32.58
CA ALA A 682 0.67 -16.03 -33.27
C ALA A 682 -0.69 -16.62 -32.87
N ARG A 683 -1.19 -16.32 -31.66
CA ARG A 683 -2.54 -16.73 -31.21
C ARG A 683 -3.67 -16.10 -32.01
N HIS A 684 -3.41 -15.03 -32.75
CA HIS A 684 -4.39 -14.37 -33.62
C HIS A 684 -4.43 -14.97 -35.02
N HIS A 685 -3.60 -15.97 -35.33
CA HIS A 685 -3.62 -16.61 -36.63
C HIS A 685 -4.76 -17.64 -36.69
N PRO A 686 -5.63 -17.59 -37.72
CA PRO A 686 -6.67 -18.60 -37.89
C PRO A 686 -6.05 -19.97 -38.21
N PRO A 687 -6.80 -21.07 -38.04
CA PRO A 687 -6.32 -22.38 -38.46
C PRO A 687 -6.08 -22.47 -39.97
N ASP A 688 -5.14 -23.33 -40.37
CA ASP A 688 -4.87 -23.61 -41.78
C ASP A 688 -6.00 -24.51 -42.35
N GLY A 689 -6.95 -23.92 -43.07
CA GLY A 689 -8.08 -24.63 -43.73
C GLY A 689 -9.27 -24.91 -42.82
N ASP A 690 -10.27 -25.63 -43.36
CA ASP A 690 -11.49 -26.01 -42.62
C ASP A 690 -11.19 -27.15 -41.65
N LEU A 691 -10.98 -26.82 -40.38
CA LEU A 691 -10.85 -27.79 -39.29
C LEU A 691 -12.23 -28.32 -38.87
N SER A 692 -12.29 -29.58 -38.44
CA SER A 692 -13.48 -30.11 -37.77
C SER A 692 -13.81 -29.28 -36.51
N ALA A 693 -15.06 -29.30 -36.05
CA ALA A 693 -15.47 -28.56 -34.85
C ALA A 693 -14.63 -28.90 -33.61
N GLU A 694 -14.22 -30.17 -33.45
CA GLU A 694 -13.37 -30.62 -32.35
C GLU A 694 -11.93 -30.06 -32.45
N MET A 695 -11.38 -29.98 -33.66
CA MET A 695 -10.04 -29.43 -33.91
C MET A 695 -10.02 -27.91 -33.80
N THR A 696 -11.11 -27.25 -34.19
CA THR A 696 -11.32 -25.81 -34.01
C THR A 696 -11.38 -25.44 -32.53
N GLY A 697 -12.08 -26.24 -31.71
CA GLY A 697 -12.12 -26.05 -30.24
C GLY A 697 -10.78 -26.27 -29.52
N LYS A 698 -9.82 -26.96 -30.15
CA LYS A 698 -8.45 -27.15 -29.64
C LYS A 698 -7.44 -26.11 -30.17
N TRP A 699 -7.87 -25.17 -31.02
CA TRP A 699 -7.01 -24.12 -31.54
C TRP A 699 -6.79 -23.03 -30.47
N PRO A 700 -5.54 -22.61 -30.18
CA PRO A 700 -5.29 -21.62 -29.14
C PRO A 700 -5.84 -20.25 -29.54
N ARG A 701 -6.88 -19.77 -28.85
CA ARG A 701 -7.39 -18.41 -29.03
C ARG A 701 -6.50 -17.35 -28.37
N PRO A 702 -6.59 -16.07 -28.75
CA PRO A 702 -6.01 -14.97 -27.99
C PRO A 702 -6.58 -14.91 -26.58
N LEU A 703 -5.70 -14.67 -25.59
CA LEU A 703 -6.09 -14.52 -24.18
C LEU A 703 -6.10 -13.07 -23.70
N ARG A 704 -5.48 -12.15 -24.45
CA ARG A 704 -5.25 -10.76 -24.08
C ARG A 704 -5.42 -9.87 -25.31
N SER A 705 -5.64 -8.58 -25.08
CA SER A 705 -5.48 -7.53 -26.08
C SER A 705 -4.59 -6.41 -25.52
N ALA A 706 -4.27 -5.41 -26.34
CA ALA A 706 -3.52 -4.25 -25.86
C ALA A 706 -4.25 -3.48 -24.74
N ALA A 707 -5.58 -3.39 -24.80
CA ALA A 707 -6.43 -2.79 -23.75
C ALA A 707 -6.64 -3.74 -22.57
N ARG A 708 -6.95 -5.01 -22.86
CA ARG A 708 -7.17 -6.08 -21.86
C ARG A 708 -5.87 -6.83 -21.58
N PHE A 709 -4.90 -6.13 -20.98
CA PHE A 709 -3.54 -6.64 -20.82
C PHE A 709 -3.47 -7.90 -19.95
N PHE A 710 -4.32 -8.04 -18.91
CA PHE A 710 -4.27 -9.17 -17.98
C PHE A 710 -5.20 -10.33 -18.37
N GLY A 711 -6.20 -10.07 -19.22
CA GLY A 711 -7.05 -11.12 -19.77
C GLY A 711 -8.31 -10.56 -20.42
N LEU A 712 -8.76 -11.23 -21.49
CA LEU A 712 -10.07 -11.00 -22.11
C LEU A 712 -11.22 -11.50 -21.22
N ASP A 713 -12.44 -11.06 -21.53
CA ASP A 713 -13.63 -11.61 -20.89
C ASP A 713 -13.95 -13.02 -21.41
N GLY A 714 -14.72 -13.78 -20.62
CA GLY A 714 -15.17 -15.13 -20.98
C GLY A 714 -14.10 -16.24 -20.93
N LEU A 715 -12.87 -15.94 -20.50
CA LEU A 715 -11.80 -16.95 -20.41
C LEU A 715 -12.17 -18.12 -19.48
N THR A 716 -11.80 -19.33 -19.91
CA THR A 716 -11.94 -20.53 -19.08
C THR A 716 -10.99 -20.49 -17.89
N THR A 717 -11.25 -21.31 -16.86
CA THR A 717 -10.35 -21.42 -15.70
C THR A 717 -8.91 -21.82 -16.09
N ARG A 718 -8.75 -22.64 -17.13
CA ARG A 718 -7.43 -23.03 -17.63
C ARG A 718 -6.72 -21.84 -18.28
N GLU A 719 -7.41 -21.10 -19.13
CA GLU A 719 -6.86 -19.91 -19.79
C GLU A 719 -6.56 -18.78 -18.80
N LEU A 720 -7.39 -18.59 -17.78
CA LEU A 720 -7.13 -17.64 -16.69
C LEU A 720 -5.84 -17.96 -15.95
N ARG A 721 -5.58 -19.24 -15.64
CA ARG A 721 -4.30 -19.65 -15.01
C ARG A 721 -3.11 -19.41 -15.93
N GLN A 722 -3.27 -19.65 -17.23
CA GLN A 722 -2.22 -19.34 -18.22
C GLN A 722 -1.94 -17.84 -18.26
N ALA A 723 -2.98 -17.01 -18.32
CA ALA A 723 -2.86 -15.56 -18.30
C ALA A 723 -2.25 -15.05 -16.97
N GLU A 724 -2.64 -15.61 -15.83
CA GLU A 724 -2.07 -15.26 -14.54
C GLU A 724 -0.57 -15.52 -14.50
N GLN A 725 -0.13 -16.73 -14.86
CA GLN A 725 1.29 -17.09 -14.87
C GLN A 725 2.10 -16.22 -15.84
N GLY A 726 1.59 -15.97 -17.05
CA GLY A 726 2.26 -15.08 -17.99
C GLY A 726 2.36 -13.64 -17.48
N ALA A 727 1.34 -13.16 -16.76
CA ALA A 727 1.35 -11.82 -16.16
C ALA A 727 2.34 -11.73 -15.00
N GLU A 728 2.39 -12.76 -14.15
CA GLU A 728 3.36 -12.90 -13.06
C GLU A 728 4.79 -12.81 -13.58
N PHE A 729 5.16 -13.61 -14.59
CA PHE A 729 6.52 -13.62 -15.15
C PHE A 729 6.90 -12.29 -15.79
N PHE A 730 5.96 -11.63 -16.48
CA PHE A 730 6.18 -10.29 -17.01
C PHE A 730 6.44 -9.27 -15.87
N MET A 731 5.59 -9.25 -14.84
CA MET A 731 5.72 -8.32 -13.71
C MET A 731 7.01 -8.55 -12.91
N GLN A 732 7.43 -9.80 -12.75
CA GLN A 732 8.72 -10.18 -12.17
C GLN A 732 9.90 -9.62 -12.97
N GLY A 733 9.84 -9.67 -14.31
CA GLY A 733 10.85 -9.07 -15.18
C GLY A 733 10.96 -7.56 -14.98
N ILE A 734 9.82 -6.85 -14.96
CA ILE A 734 9.79 -5.41 -14.67
C ILE A 734 10.31 -5.11 -13.27
N LEU A 735 10.00 -5.93 -12.26
CA LEU A 735 10.53 -5.75 -10.91
C LEU A 735 12.06 -5.91 -10.87
N ALA A 736 12.62 -6.88 -11.58
CA ALA A 736 14.07 -7.04 -11.72
C ALA A 736 14.70 -5.83 -12.45
N ALA A 737 14.04 -5.30 -13.47
CA ALA A 737 14.45 -4.06 -14.15
C ALA A 737 14.46 -2.86 -13.19
N ALA A 738 13.42 -2.69 -12.38
CA ALA A 738 13.33 -1.61 -11.39
C ALA A 738 14.46 -1.70 -10.34
N TRP A 739 14.78 -2.90 -9.85
CA TRP A 739 15.93 -3.09 -8.96
C TRP A 739 17.27 -2.84 -9.63
N THR A 740 17.41 -3.18 -10.92
CA THR A 740 18.63 -2.86 -11.70
C THR A 740 18.80 -1.35 -11.85
N LEU A 741 17.71 -0.60 -12.09
CA LEU A 741 17.76 0.86 -12.13
C LEU A 741 18.13 1.48 -10.78
N ARG A 742 17.71 0.85 -9.67
CA ARG A 742 18.04 1.29 -8.31
C ARG A 742 19.49 0.98 -7.92
N CYS A 743 19.92 -0.26 -8.11
CA CYS A 743 21.15 -0.81 -7.57
C CYS A 743 22.31 -0.83 -8.57
N GLY A 744 22.07 -0.45 -9.82
CA GLY A 744 23.02 -0.61 -10.91
C GLY A 744 23.02 -2.02 -11.49
N GLY A 745 23.97 -2.29 -12.38
CA GLY A 745 24.06 -3.53 -13.16
C GLY A 745 23.46 -3.41 -14.55
N VAL A 746 23.50 -4.51 -15.30
CA VAL A 746 23.05 -4.60 -16.70
C VAL A 746 21.78 -5.44 -16.79
N TYR A 747 20.76 -4.97 -17.51
CA TYR A 747 19.55 -5.77 -17.73
C TYR A 747 19.27 -5.91 -19.22
N LEU A 748 19.03 -7.14 -19.67
CA LEU A 748 18.59 -7.48 -21.03
C LEU A 748 17.31 -8.33 -20.94
N SER A 749 16.24 -7.89 -21.60
CA SER A 749 15.02 -8.69 -21.76
C SER A 749 14.71 -8.94 -23.22
N GLU A 750 14.57 -10.21 -23.59
CA GLU A 750 14.14 -10.69 -24.90
C GLU A 750 12.66 -11.04 -24.90
N HIS A 751 11.97 -10.58 -25.93
CA HIS A 751 10.60 -10.98 -26.23
C HIS A 751 10.28 -10.66 -27.70
N PRO A 752 9.33 -11.35 -28.35
CA PRO A 752 8.82 -10.97 -29.67
C PRO A 752 8.58 -9.46 -29.82
N TRP A 753 8.97 -8.92 -30.98
CA TRP A 753 8.76 -7.51 -31.33
C TRP A 753 7.27 -7.15 -31.32
N LYS A 754 6.95 -5.86 -31.18
CA LYS A 754 5.56 -5.39 -31.23
C LYS A 754 4.90 -5.76 -32.58
N PRO A 755 3.65 -6.26 -32.56
CA PRO A 755 2.87 -6.48 -33.78
C PRO A 755 2.58 -5.16 -34.49
N GLU A 756 2.33 -5.22 -35.80
CA GLU A 756 1.91 -4.05 -36.60
C GLU A 756 0.50 -3.58 -36.24
N ASP A 757 -0.37 -4.52 -35.88
CA ASP A 757 -1.71 -4.25 -35.36
C ASP A 757 -1.63 -3.87 -33.87
N GLU A 758 -1.94 -2.61 -33.57
CA GLU A 758 -1.89 -2.02 -32.23
C GLU A 758 -2.90 -2.62 -31.25
N ALA A 759 -3.96 -3.29 -31.74
CA ALA A 759 -4.93 -3.95 -30.88
C ALA A 759 -4.36 -5.25 -30.24
N LYS A 760 -3.32 -5.83 -30.83
CA LYS A 760 -2.68 -7.05 -30.35
C LYS A 760 -1.76 -6.75 -29.16
N VAL A 761 -1.78 -7.63 -28.17
CA VAL A 761 -0.98 -7.46 -26.96
C VAL A 761 0.52 -7.53 -27.27
N SER A 762 1.31 -6.71 -26.58
CA SER A 762 2.77 -6.82 -26.53
C SER A 762 3.26 -6.35 -25.18
N ILE A 763 4.25 -7.05 -24.60
CA ILE A 763 4.85 -6.60 -23.33
C ILE A 763 5.52 -5.23 -23.48
N TRP A 764 5.98 -4.89 -24.69
CA TRP A 764 6.64 -3.62 -24.98
C TRP A 764 5.69 -2.44 -24.96
N THR A 765 4.39 -2.64 -25.24
CA THR A 765 3.37 -1.59 -25.18
C THR A 765 2.68 -1.50 -23.82
N SER A 766 3.11 -2.32 -22.85
CA SER A 766 2.63 -2.27 -21.47
C SER A 766 2.95 -0.92 -20.80
N PRO A 767 2.13 -0.45 -19.85
CA PRO A 767 2.41 0.81 -19.14
C PRO A 767 3.76 0.81 -18.43
N TRP A 768 4.17 -0.31 -17.83
CA TRP A 768 5.43 -0.41 -17.10
C TRP A 768 6.66 -0.37 -18.01
N ALA A 769 6.63 -1.07 -19.15
CA ALA A 769 7.75 -1.00 -20.11
C ALA A 769 7.87 0.41 -20.69
N GLN A 770 6.74 1.05 -21.01
CA GLN A 770 6.71 2.44 -21.50
C GLN A 770 7.20 3.43 -20.45
N LEU A 771 6.90 3.21 -19.17
CA LEU A 771 7.39 4.05 -18.07
C LEU A 771 8.92 4.03 -18.02
N ILE A 772 9.55 2.84 -17.93
CA ILE A 772 11.02 2.75 -17.84
C ILE A 772 11.72 3.16 -19.13
N LEU A 773 11.05 3.09 -20.29
CA LEU A 773 11.58 3.58 -21.58
C LEU A 773 11.68 5.11 -21.66
N GLN A 774 11.13 5.86 -20.71
CA GLN A 774 11.36 7.30 -20.60
C GLN A 774 12.79 7.62 -20.17
N LEU A 775 13.52 6.64 -19.60
CA LEU A 775 14.86 6.84 -19.06
C LEU A 775 15.94 6.75 -20.16
N PRO A 776 16.95 7.64 -20.15
CA PRO A 776 17.94 7.72 -21.23
C PRO A 776 18.88 6.51 -21.31
N ASN A 777 19.08 5.80 -20.19
CA ASN A 777 19.88 4.59 -20.08
C ASN A 777 19.11 3.30 -20.43
N VAL A 778 17.84 3.42 -20.81
CA VAL A 778 16.97 2.30 -21.22
C VAL A 778 16.68 2.41 -22.72
N ARG A 779 16.98 1.34 -23.48
CA ARG A 779 16.75 1.31 -24.93
C ARG A 779 16.08 0.01 -25.35
N LEU A 780 15.08 0.11 -26.21
CA LEU A 780 14.44 -1.05 -26.85
C LEU A 780 15.00 -1.22 -28.27
N HIS A 781 15.74 -2.29 -28.49
CA HIS A 781 16.35 -2.61 -29.79
C HIS A 781 15.50 -3.63 -30.56
N ARG A 782 15.36 -3.44 -31.87
CA ARG A 782 14.81 -4.45 -32.78
C ARG A 782 15.95 -5.26 -33.39
N VAL A 783 15.94 -6.57 -33.18
CA VAL A 783 16.91 -7.51 -33.77
C VAL A 783 16.19 -8.59 -34.55
N CYS A 784 16.86 -9.16 -35.53
CA CYS A 784 16.35 -10.30 -36.29
C CYS A 784 17.26 -11.51 -36.03
N GLN A 785 16.76 -12.51 -35.30
CA GLN A 785 17.60 -13.61 -34.80
C GLN A 785 18.28 -14.44 -35.92
N TRP A 786 17.78 -14.40 -37.15
CA TRP A 786 18.37 -15.11 -38.30
C TRP A 786 19.80 -14.65 -38.63
N ARG A 787 20.16 -13.40 -38.30
CA ARG A 787 21.55 -12.89 -38.43
C ARG A 787 22.55 -13.64 -37.55
N TRP A 788 22.05 -14.42 -36.60
CA TRP A 788 22.82 -15.26 -35.70
C TRP A 788 22.40 -16.75 -35.81
N GLY A 789 21.84 -17.17 -36.95
CA GLY A 789 21.61 -18.57 -37.26
C GLY A 789 20.21 -19.12 -36.91
N ALA A 790 19.22 -18.27 -36.63
CA ALA A 790 17.83 -18.74 -36.52
C ALA A 790 17.29 -19.20 -37.89
N SER A 791 16.59 -20.33 -37.90
CA SER A 791 16.02 -20.96 -39.11
C SER A 791 14.73 -20.31 -39.63
N ALA A 792 14.14 -19.38 -38.88
CA ALA A 792 12.96 -18.62 -39.29
C ALA A 792 13.07 -17.15 -38.90
N VAL A 793 12.33 -16.29 -39.61
CA VAL A 793 12.31 -14.85 -39.34
C VAL A 793 11.52 -14.58 -38.06
N LYS A 794 12.24 -14.27 -36.97
CA LYS A 794 11.69 -13.83 -35.68
C LYS A 794 12.14 -12.40 -35.38
N PRO A 795 11.30 -11.38 -35.64
CA PRO A 795 11.52 -10.03 -35.14
C PRO A 795 11.47 -10.06 -33.61
N THR A 796 12.57 -9.69 -32.97
CA THR A 796 12.74 -9.75 -31.51
C THR A 796 13.04 -8.35 -30.97
N GLY A 797 12.40 -8.00 -29.87
CA GLY A 797 12.76 -6.85 -29.04
C GLY A 797 13.77 -7.24 -27.99
N ILE A 798 14.79 -6.38 -27.80
CA ILE A 798 15.71 -6.46 -26.67
C ILE A 798 15.63 -5.16 -25.89
N LEU A 799 15.04 -5.21 -24.70
CA LEU A 799 15.07 -4.08 -23.76
C LEU A 799 16.39 -4.14 -23.00
N ALA A 800 17.24 -3.14 -23.21
CA ALA A 800 18.55 -3.02 -22.63
C ALA A 800 18.60 -1.85 -21.64
N ILE A 801 19.02 -2.11 -20.41
CA ILE A 801 19.26 -1.10 -19.35
C ILE A 801 20.75 -1.09 -19.04
N ASN A 802 21.34 0.11 -18.95
CA ASN A 802 22.77 0.31 -18.68
C ASN A 802 23.68 -0.45 -19.66
N CYS A 803 23.23 -0.67 -20.90
CA CYS A 803 23.98 -1.32 -21.97
C CYS A 803 23.95 -0.47 -23.26
N PRO A 804 24.55 0.75 -23.25
CA PRO A 804 24.41 1.71 -24.35
C PRO A 804 24.97 1.21 -25.69
N LEU A 805 25.96 0.32 -25.66
CA LEU A 805 26.63 -0.26 -26.83
C LEU A 805 26.09 -1.64 -27.22
N PHE A 806 24.91 -2.03 -26.72
CA PHE A 806 24.29 -3.34 -26.99
C PHE A 806 24.29 -3.67 -28.49
N ALA A 807 23.74 -2.78 -29.33
CA ALA A 807 23.61 -3.04 -30.76
C ALA A 807 24.97 -3.25 -31.43
N GLN A 808 25.95 -2.36 -31.19
CA GLN A 808 27.29 -2.48 -31.74
C GLN A 808 27.94 -3.82 -31.33
N SER A 809 27.83 -4.18 -30.05
CA SER A 809 28.38 -5.42 -29.51
C SER A 809 27.68 -6.67 -30.07
N ALA A 810 26.37 -6.66 -30.22
CA ALA A 810 25.63 -7.80 -30.77
C ALA A 810 25.93 -7.99 -32.27
N TYR A 811 25.88 -6.91 -33.06
CA TYR A 811 26.07 -6.97 -34.52
C TYR A 811 27.50 -7.31 -34.94
N ARG A 812 28.53 -6.94 -34.17
CA ARG A 812 29.91 -7.38 -34.46
C ARG A 812 30.10 -8.90 -34.34
N ARG A 813 29.16 -9.60 -33.70
CA ARG A 813 29.13 -11.06 -33.52
C ARG A 813 28.08 -11.75 -34.39
N GLN A 814 27.55 -11.05 -35.41
CA GLN A 814 26.66 -11.68 -36.38
C GLN A 814 27.44 -12.70 -37.24
N LEU A 815 26.74 -13.67 -37.81
CA LEU A 815 27.34 -14.57 -38.78
C LEU A 815 27.55 -13.79 -40.10
N PRO A 816 28.76 -13.80 -40.69
CA PRO A 816 29.06 -13.03 -41.91
C PRO A 816 28.21 -13.48 -43.10
N ASP A 817 27.91 -14.78 -43.20
CA ASP A 817 27.18 -15.38 -44.33
C ASP A 817 25.71 -15.71 -43.99
N ALA A 818 25.11 -14.98 -43.04
CA ALA A 818 23.72 -15.22 -42.66
C ALA A 818 22.75 -14.89 -43.81
N VAL A 819 22.01 -15.90 -44.28
CA VAL A 819 20.94 -15.73 -45.28
C VAL A 819 19.59 -15.62 -44.59
N LYS A 820 18.76 -14.65 -45.02
CA LYS A 820 17.41 -14.47 -44.48
C LYS A 820 16.53 -15.69 -44.83
N PRO A 821 15.96 -16.40 -43.85
CA PRO A 821 15.07 -17.53 -44.11
C PRO A 821 13.79 -17.10 -44.83
N GLN A 822 13.28 -17.95 -45.73
CA GLN A 822 11.98 -17.74 -46.38
C GLN A 822 10.81 -18.29 -45.56
N GLN A 823 11.07 -19.21 -44.62
CA GLN A 823 10.02 -19.83 -43.81
C GLN A 823 9.54 -18.91 -42.67
N VAL A 824 8.21 -18.82 -42.53
CA VAL A 824 7.53 -18.22 -41.38
C VAL A 824 7.08 -19.34 -40.45
N ALA A 825 7.53 -19.30 -39.19
CA ALA A 825 7.24 -20.34 -38.19
C ALA A 825 5.83 -20.18 -37.57
N ILE A 826 4.79 -20.17 -38.41
CA ILE A 826 3.37 -20.08 -38.01
C ILE A 826 2.60 -21.28 -38.57
N GLY A 827 1.58 -21.75 -37.84
CA GLY A 827 0.78 -22.92 -38.17
C GLY A 827 1.30 -24.21 -37.54
N ARG A 828 0.73 -25.35 -37.95
CA ARG A 828 1.18 -26.68 -37.53
C ARG A 828 1.97 -27.37 -38.63
N ASP A 829 2.96 -28.15 -38.22
CA ASP A 829 3.65 -29.06 -39.11
C ASP A 829 2.69 -30.19 -39.52
N LYS A 830 2.60 -30.47 -40.82
CA LYS A 830 1.61 -31.40 -41.38
C LYS A 830 1.92 -32.87 -41.03
N ILE A 831 3.17 -33.17 -40.67
CA ILE A 831 3.65 -34.54 -40.44
C ILE A 831 3.66 -34.85 -38.93
N THR A 832 4.19 -33.94 -38.12
CA THR A 832 4.36 -34.11 -36.68
C THR A 832 3.18 -33.58 -35.85
N GLY A 833 2.32 -32.74 -36.44
CA GLY A 833 1.21 -32.09 -35.74
C GLY A 833 1.63 -31.04 -34.69
N THR A 834 2.94 -30.81 -34.52
CA THR A 834 3.49 -29.81 -33.60
C THR A 834 3.38 -28.40 -34.19
N PHE A 835 3.32 -27.38 -33.33
CA PHE A 835 3.32 -25.99 -33.81
C PHE A 835 4.70 -25.63 -34.36
N ARG A 836 4.74 -25.02 -35.55
CA ARG A 836 6.00 -24.59 -36.20
C ARG A 836 6.77 -23.57 -35.37
N THR A 837 6.10 -22.86 -34.45
CA THR A 837 6.71 -21.96 -33.46
C THR A 837 7.63 -22.67 -32.47
N ALA A 838 7.55 -24.00 -32.31
CA ALA A 838 8.37 -24.74 -31.36
C ALA A 838 9.88 -24.62 -31.64
N VAL A 839 10.27 -24.47 -32.91
CA VAL A 839 11.66 -24.27 -33.34
C VAL A 839 12.24 -22.94 -32.84
N LEU A 840 11.39 -21.99 -32.44
CA LEU A 840 11.78 -20.65 -31.97
C LEU A 840 11.98 -20.53 -30.45
N LYS A 841 11.89 -21.64 -29.72
CA LYS A 841 11.99 -21.66 -28.25
C LYS A 841 13.42 -21.57 -27.72
N GLU A 842 14.40 -21.95 -28.52
CA GLU A 842 15.81 -21.91 -28.13
C GLU A 842 16.59 -20.87 -28.91
N TYR A 843 17.50 -20.18 -28.21
CA TYR A 843 18.43 -19.28 -28.88
C TYR A 843 19.43 -20.05 -29.75
N PRO A 844 19.66 -19.60 -30.99
CA PRO A 844 20.78 -20.06 -31.78
C PRO A 844 22.12 -19.84 -31.05
N PRO A 845 23.14 -20.71 -31.25
CA PRO A 845 24.45 -20.57 -30.63
C PRO A 845 25.08 -19.18 -30.78
N ALA A 846 25.09 -18.62 -31.99
CA ALA A 846 25.66 -17.30 -32.22
C ALA A 846 24.84 -16.16 -31.57
N PHE A 847 23.53 -16.36 -31.37
CA PHE A 847 22.69 -15.37 -30.69
C PHE A 847 22.95 -15.38 -29.19
N SER A 848 23.10 -16.57 -28.59
CA SER A 848 23.57 -16.72 -27.21
C SER A 848 24.92 -16.03 -27.00
N ALA A 849 25.87 -16.21 -27.93
CA ALA A 849 27.18 -15.54 -27.90
C ALA A 849 27.07 -14.02 -28.04
N ALA A 850 26.12 -13.51 -28.83
CA ALA A 850 25.87 -12.08 -28.96
C ALA A 850 25.35 -11.46 -27.65
N LEU A 851 24.36 -12.08 -27.00
CA LEU A 851 23.83 -11.63 -25.70
C LEU A 851 24.88 -11.69 -24.59
N ALA A 852 25.56 -12.84 -24.46
CA ALA A 852 26.65 -13.04 -23.50
C ALA A 852 27.77 -12.01 -23.72
N GLY A 853 28.16 -11.81 -24.98
CA GLY A 853 29.22 -10.89 -25.36
C GLY A 853 28.90 -9.44 -25.04
N ALA A 854 27.65 -9.00 -25.21
CA ALA A 854 27.21 -7.65 -24.86
C ALA A 854 27.32 -7.38 -23.36
N VAL A 855 26.88 -8.33 -22.52
CA VAL A 855 27.04 -8.23 -21.06
C VAL A 855 28.52 -8.25 -20.66
N ALA A 856 29.32 -9.14 -21.24
CA ALA A 856 30.75 -9.24 -20.96
C ALA A 856 31.53 -7.97 -21.36
N ASP A 857 31.14 -7.29 -22.44
CA ASP A 857 31.72 -6.01 -22.82
C ASP A 857 31.39 -4.90 -21.81
N CYS A 858 30.16 -4.87 -21.28
CA CYS A 858 29.78 -3.94 -20.20
C CYS A 858 30.63 -4.17 -18.94
N PHE A 859 30.83 -5.42 -18.52
CA PHE A 859 31.69 -5.74 -17.39
C PHE A 859 33.13 -5.27 -17.61
N GLN A 860 33.70 -5.53 -18.78
CA GLN A 860 35.06 -5.09 -19.10
C GLN A 860 35.20 -3.55 -19.09
N VAL A 861 34.22 -2.83 -19.64
CA VAL A 861 34.23 -1.35 -19.62
C VAL A 861 34.10 -0.84 -18.19
N ALA A 862 33.17 -1.37 -17.39
CA ALA A 862 33.00 -0.98 -16.00
C ALA A 862 34.25 -1.23 -15.16
N THR A 863 34.93 -2.37 -15.37
CA THR A 863 36.22 -2.66 -14.72
C THR A 863 37.31 -1.66 -15.11
N ARG A 864 37.43 -1.32 -16.40
CA ARG A 864 38.43 -0.33 -16.87
C ARG A 864 38.18 1.08 -16.34
N GLN A 865 36.92 1.47 -16.20
CA GLN A 865 36.50 2.79 -15.71
C GLN A 865 36.38 2.85 -14.19
N ASN A 866 36.63 1.75 -13.48
CA ASN A 866 36.36 1.59 -12.05
C ASN A 866 34.92 1.97 -11.64
N ASN A 867 33.96 1.77 -12.54
CA ASN A 867 32.53 2.05 -12.33
C ASN A 867 31.83 0.84 -11.68
N LEU A 868 32.29 0.46 -10.50
CA LEU A 868 31.95 -0.80 -9.83
C LEU A 868 31.53 -0.55 -8.38
N THR A 869 30.57 -1.33 -7.89
CA THR A 869 30.14 -1.30 -6.47
C THR A 869 30.41 -2.66 -5.85
N LEU A 870 30.98 -2.70 -4.64
CA LEU A 870 31.23 -3.95 -3.94
C LEU A 870 29.93 -4.57 -3.41
N TRP A 871 29.84 -5.89 -3.43
CA TRP A 871 28.73 -6.61 -2.83
C TRP A 871 28.65 -6.31 -1.32
N PRO A 872 27.44 -6.07 -0.79
CA PRO A 872 27.25 -6.02 0.64
C PRO A 872 27.39 -7.42 1.25
N LEU A 873 27.77 -7.47 2.53
CA LEU A 873 27.74 -8.70 3.33
C LEU A 873 26.32 -9.29 3.31
N GLN A 874 26.23 -10.62 3.18
CA GLN A 874 24.97 -11.34 3.16
C GLN A 874 24.92 -12.36 4.30
N GLU A 875 23.69 -12.72 4.70
CA GLU A 875 23.46 -13.76 5.68
C GLU A 875 23.98 -15.12 5.16
N PRO A 876 24.54 -15.99 6.04
CA PRO A 876 25.08 -17.28 5.63
C PRO A 876 24.09 -18.17 4.86
N GLU A 877 22.80 -18.07 5.19
CA GLU A 877 21.73 -18.81 4.51
C GLU A 877 21.61 -18.41 3.03
N ILE A 878 21.72 -17.12 2.72
CA ILE A 878 21.64 -16.61 1.35
C ILE A 878 22.85 -17.09 0.55
N GLU A 879 24.04 -17.05 1.15
CA GLU A 879 25.26 -17.54 0.49
C GLU A 879 25.17 -19.03 0.19
N ALA A 880 24.76 -19.83 1.18
CA ALA A 880 24.56 -21.27 0.99
C ALA A 880 23.56 -21.57 -0.13
N TRP A 881 22.44 -20.83 -0.18
CA TRP A 881 21.47 -20.96 -1.26
C TRP A 881 22.06 -20.64 -2.63
N VAL A 882 22.82 -19.53 -2.75
CA VAL A 882 23.48 -19.15 -4.02
C VAL A 882 24.42 -20.25 -4.49
N GLN A 883 25.26 -20.81 -3.60
CA GLN A 883 26.19 -21.88 -3.97
C GLN A 883 25.47 -23.15 -4.44
N MET A 884 24.42 -23.56 -3.73
CA MET A 884 23.62 -24.73 -4.15
C MET A 884 22.92 -24.48 -5.49
N ALA A 885 22.39 -23.27 -5.71
CA ALA A 885 21.76 -22.90 -6.96
C ALA A 885 22.76 -22.88 -8.12
N LEU A 886 23.99 -22.37 -7.91
CA LEU A 886 25.07 -22.39 -8.90
C LEU A 886 25.45 -23.82 -9.27
N GLN A 887 25.60 -24.71 -8.29
CA GLN A 887 25.90 -26.13 -8.53
C GLN A 887 24.79 -26.82 -9.34
N ALA A 888 23.53 -26.55 -9.01
CA ALA A 888 22.40 -27.08 -9.78
C ALA A 888 22.40 -26.53 -11.20
N CYS A 889 22.71 -25.24 -11.37
CA CYS A 889 22.75 -24.57 -12.65
C CYS A 889 23.89 -25.09 -13.52
N ALA A 890 25.05 -25.47 -12.99
CA ALA A 890 26.27 -25.81 -13.76
C ALA A 890 26.11 -27.02 -14.71
N ASN A 891 25.19 -27.95 -14.42
CA ASN A 891 25.06 -29.20 -15.17
C ASN A 891 24.44 -28.99 -16.57
N ILE A 892 25.12 -29.44 -17.62
CA ILE A 892 24.60 -29.46 -18.99
C ILE A 892 23.50 -30.53 -19.11
N ARG A 893 22.35 -30.17 -19.69
CA ARG A 893 21.17 -31.03 -19.83
C ARG A 893 20.66 -31.04 -21.27
N THR A 894 21.53 -31.38 -22.21
CA THR A 894 21.24 -31.39 -23.66
C THR A 894 20.12 -32.35 -24.07
N GLU A 895 19.85 -33.39 -23.28
CA GLU A 895 18.80 -34.39 -23.54
C GLU A 895 17.48 -34.15 -22.78
N ALA A 896 17.38 -33.11 -21.96
CA ALA A 896 16.14 -32.84 -21.22
C ALA A 896 14.98 -32.54 -22.20
N PRO A 897 13.78 -33.10 -21.98
CA PRO A 897 12.62 -32.90 -22.86
C PRO A 897 12.15 -31.44 -22.83
N TRP A 898 11.54 -31.01 -23.92
CA TRP A 898 10.89 -29.71 -24.02
C TRP A 898 9.71 -29.66 -23.06
N LEU A 899 9.84 -28.90 -21.97
CA LEU A 899 8.71 -28.65 -21.09
C LEU A 899 7.78 -27.61 -21.74
N PRO A 900 6.46 -27.72 -21.56
CA PRO A 900 5.53 -26.69 -22.00
C PRO A 900 5.89 -25.35 -21.33
N ASP A 901 5.63 -24.23 -22.02
CA ASP A 901 5.88 -22.87 -21.52
C ASP A 901 5.07 -22.57 -20.24
N PHE A 902 4.08 -23.42 -19.97
CA PHE A 902 3.27 -23.41 -18.76
C PHE A 902 3.93 -24.26 -17.67
N GLN A 903 4.39 -23.60 -16.61
CA GLN A 903 5.01 -24.21 -15.42
C GLN A 903 3.95 -24.59 -14.36
N GLY A 904 2.68 -24.75 -14.76
CA GLY A 904 1.52 -24.92 -13.86
C GLY A 904 0.74 -26.21 -14.05
#